data_AF-A0A2V7PNV4-F1
#
_entry.id   AF-A0A2V7PNV4-F1
#
_cell.length_a   1.000
_cell.length_b   1.000
_cell.length_c   1.000
_cell.angle_alpha   90.00
_cell.angle_beta   90.00
_cell.angle_gamma   90.00
#
_symmetry.space_group_name_H-M   'P 1'
#
loop_
_entity.id
_entity.type
_entity.pdbx_description
1 polymer ?
#
loop_
_entity_poly.entity_id
_entity_poly.type
_entity_poly.pdbx_seq_one_letter_code
_entity_poly.pdbx_strand_id
1 'polypeptide(L)'
;MITLALALVVQLSGSSQDTSMARVESLLAAGDVRQALKLATKIVERRPKDAAAHLLLGRVNYARPIVGRFPALEEFRTAARLAPADPEPLYWQMTIGFYLRSDDGDWIAREALLGLFAVTPNYKDAWERFRDVYRSPDIWRRAERALAGHANQPIALEHRAELLIALGEAARADSLLAVDASIVPSTVTTCLLRAEANMLAGHRDAGFAWHDSAVARANEDAADALWDEAWLIASPDEVARHAALAPEDRRAFFQRFWAQRDPNLLTLQNERLEEHYARRAEARRMYRLLHPQRTVYVSKIARALSMLDEQRELVDSVQPEPGTIPGPSWELRLADRRAAAMSMRSLQDTAMPLAFRAGLTAPGLVFLRYGKPDVQANCVSDLAREGLFGLGCTSHLTEEAWLYWTPDGPLSVHFRGNEVFAPTTRRQLNDSYVLLNTDRSTLPAPLVARAWTAVFMSSELGLTDVYYKARGDSFAVALWNQSGAPLKMTGRDLIELTVPPGPYDLGLDMDSAGALGRIRRAVVVPMFSLVDLDLSSLVLAPIEHNAALPDREAALRGMPADLSFRAGTPLAAYVEVYGLGLDPTNRSRYQVRYSFAPLRSTFARLFGGSARPVVFEFERAAQFSTAQERLVIEPDKLPPGRYRVTVAVTDLTRNVKSESVALDITIR
;
A
#
# COMPACT_ATOMS: atom_id res chain seq x y z
N MET A 1 -6.94 -45.57 7.82
CA MET A 1 -6.49 -46.87 8.41
C MET A 1 -5.61 -46.71 9.65
N ILE A 2 -4.89 -45.60 9.83
CA ILE A 2 -4.17 -45.30 11.10
C ILE A 2 -5.09 -44.58 12.13
N THR A 3 -6.22 -44.03 11.69
CA THR A 3 -7.24 -43.38 12.53
C THR A 3 -8.13 -44.33 13.35
N LEU A 4 -8.13 -45.64 13.06
CA LEU A 4 -8.87 -46.61 13.87
C LEU A 4 -8.03 -47.25 14.98
N ALA A 5 -6.71 -47.09 14.98
CA ALA A 5 -5.83 -47.77 15.93
C ALA A 5 -5.68 -47.04 17.28
N LEU A 6 -5.92 -45.72 17.34
CA LEU A 6 -5.90 -44.99 18.61
C LEU A 6 -7.19 -45.13 19.43
N ALA A 7 -8.29 -45.59 18.83
CA ALA A 7 -9.55 -45.78 19.53
C ALA A 7 -9.63 -47.12 20.31
N LEU A 8 -8.70 -48.06 20.07
CA LEU A 8 -8.81 -49.43 20.60
C LEU A 8 -7.81 -49.79 21.72
N VAL A 9 -6.92 -48.89 22.12
CA VAL A 9 -5.92 -49.19 23.19
C VAL A 9 -6.28 -48.55 24.54
N VAL A 10 -7.31 -47.70 24.62
CA VAL A 10 -7.75 -47.09 25.90
C VAL A 10 -8.85 -47.90 26.62
N GLN A 11 -9.34 -48.99 26.02
CA GLN A 11 -10.57 -49.63 26.45
C GLN A 11 -10.49 -50.64 27.61
N LEU A 12 -9.38 -50.73 28.35
CA LEU A 12 -9.27 -51.70 29.45
C LEU A 12 -8.84 -51.14 30.82
N SER A 13 -9.03 -49.84 31.04
CA SER A 13 -9.00 -49.24 32.39
C SER A 13 -9.68 -47.87 32.49
N GLY A 14 -10.75 -47.64 31.73
CA GLY A 14 -11.55 -46.40 31.79
C GLY A 14 -12.62 -46.48 32.87
N SER A 15 -12.56 -45.58 33.86
CA SER A 15 -13.61 -45.44 34.88
C SER A 15 -14.98 -45.10 34.24
N SER A 16 -16.10 -45.46 34.89
CA SER A 16 -17.47 -45.09 34.46
C SER A 16 -17.74 -43.57 34.40
N GLN A 17 -16.76 -42.77 34.77
CA GLN A 17 -16.84 -41.31 34.89
C GLN A 17 -16.49 -40.61 33.57
N ASP A 18 -15.51 -41.14 32.83
CA ASP A 18 -15.17 -40.66 31.49
C ASP A 18 -16.31 -40.91 30.49
N THR A 19 -17.06 -42.00 30.67
CA THR A 19 -18.18 -42.34 29.78
C THR A 19 -19.36 -41.38 29.93
N SER A 20 -19.60 -40.84 31.13
CA SER A 20 -20.70 -39.88 31.37
C SER A 20 -20.40 -38.50 30.79
N MET A 21 -19.16 -38.02 30.91
CA MET A 21 -18.74 -36.75 30.31
C MET A 21 -18.65 -36.85 28.79
N ALA A 22 -18.08 -37.93 28.26
CA ALA A 22 -18.05 -38.21 26.82
C ALA A 22 -19.47 -38.27 26.22
N ARG A 23 -20.45 -38.78 26.96
CA ARG A 23 -21.86 -38.78 26.53
C ARG A 23 -22.44 -37.38 26.40
N VAL A 24 -22.13 -36.46 27.33
CA VAL A 24 -22.56 -35.06 27.20
C VAL A 24 -21.93 -34.41 25.98
N GLU A 25 -20.64 -34.63 25.73
CA GLU A 25 -19.97 -34.11 24.54
C GLU A 25 -20.57 -34.65 23.25
N SER A 26 -20.89 -35.95 23.21
CA SER A 26 -21.60 -36.56 22.08
C SER A 26 -22.98 -35.94 21.86
N LEU A 27 -23.74 -35.67 22.93
CA LEU A 27 -25.04 -34.99 22.83
C LEU A 27 -24.89 -33.56 22.32
N LEU A 28 -23.86 -32.82 22.78
CA LEU A 28 -23.55 -31.49 22.26
C LEU A 28 -23.19 -31.52 20.78
N ALA A 29 -22.34 -32.46 20.36
CA ALA A 29 -21.97 -32.63 18.96
C ALA A 29 -23.18 -33.00 18.07
N ALA A 30 -24.15 -33.73 18.62
CA ALA A 30 -25.42 -34.04 17.95
C ALA A 30 -26.46 -32.89 18.01
N GLY A 31 -26.16 -31.77 18.67
CA GLY A 31 -27.08 -30.64 18.83
C GLY A 31 -28.19 -30.84 19.87
N ASP A 32 -28.17 -31.94 20.64
CA ASP A 32 -29.15 -32.19 21.71
C ASP A 32 -28.76 -31.48 23.02
N VAL A 33 -28.81 -30.15 22.97
CA VAL A 33 -28.44 -29.28 24.09
C VAL A 33 -29.34 -29.52 25.32
N ARG A 34 -30.59 -29.93 25.13
CA ARG A 34 -31.53 -30.19 26.24
C ARG A 34 -31.11 -31.41 27.05
N GLN A 35 -30.81 -32.54 26.41
CA GLN A 35 -30.33 -33.72 27.12
C GLN A 35 -28.93 -33.51 27.69
N ALA A 36 -28.05 -32.84 26.94
CA ALA A 36 -26.73 -32.48 27.41
C ALA A 36 -26.80 -31.65 28.71
N LEU A 37 -27.70 -30.67 28.79
CA LEU A 37 -27.87 -29.82 29.97
C LEU A 37 -28.29 -30.64 31.18
N LYS A 38 -29.32 -31.47 31.04
CA LYS A 38 -29.81 -32.31 32.13
C LYS A 38 -28.73 -33.24 32.68
N LEU A 39 -27.90 -33.81 31.80
CA LEU A 39 -26.83 -34.72 32.21
C LEU A 39 -25.65 -33.97 32.84
N ALA A 40 -25.22 -32.87 32.24
CA ALA A 40 -24.13 -32.04 32.76
C ALA A 40 -24.45 -31.44 34.14
N THR A 41 -25.67 -30.95 34.35
CA THR A 41 -26.11 -30.44 35.66
C THR A 41 -26.00 -31.52 36.74
N LYS A 42 -26.48 -32.74 36.47
CA LYS A 42 -26.36 -33.87 37.40
C LYS A 42 -24.90 -34.24 37.70
N ILE A 43 -24.02 -34.10 36.71
CA ILE A 43 -22.59 -34.36 36.88
C ILE A 43 -21.98 -33.34 37.86
N VAL A 44 -22.28 -32.05 37.69
CA VAL A 44 -21.81 -30.99 38.59
C VAL A 44 -22.40 -31.13 39.99
N GLU A 45 -23.69 -31.43 40.12
CA GLU A 45 -24.35 -31.68 41.43
C GLU A 45 -23.65 -32.79 42.22
N ARG A 46 -23.19 -33.85 41.53
CA ARG A 46 -22.46 -34.96 42.15
C ARG A 46 -20.99 -34.65 42.39
N ARG A 47 -20.41 -33.71 41.64
CA ARG A 47 -18.99 -33.38 41.64
C ARG A 47 -18.77 -31.86 41.61
N PRO A 48 -19.19 -31.11 42.65
CA PRO A 48 -19.14 -29.64 42.66
C PRO A 48 -17.72 -29.05 42.80
N LYS A 49 -16.70 -29.90 42.94
CA LYS A 49 -15.28 -29.49 42.99
C LYS A 49 -14.49 -29.96 41.77
N ASP A 50 -15.15 -30.54 40.77
CA ASP A 50 -14.53 -31.04 39.54
C ASP A 50 -14.54 -29.93 38.47
N ALA A 51 -13.37 -29.39 38.17
CA ALA A 51 -13.23 -28.31 37.19
C ALA A 51 -13.70 -28.73 35.78
N ALA A 52 -13.47 -29.98 35.39
CA ALA A 52 -13.88 -30.49 34.07
C ALA A 52 -15.41 -30.61 33.98
N ALA A 53 -16.08 -30.97 35.07
CA ALA A 53 -17.54 -30.98 35.15
C ALA A 53 -18.14 -29.57 34.95
N HIS A 54 -17.59 -28.57 35.64
CA HIS A 54 -18.00 -27.18 35.49
C HIS A 54 -17.70 -26.64 34.08
N LEU A 55 -16.53 -26.92 33.52
CA LEU A 55 -16.18 -26.55 32.14
C LEU A 55 -17.17 -27.13 31.12
N LEU A 56 -17.51 -28.41 31.27
CA LEU A 56 -18.48 -29.11 30.42
C LEU A 56 -19.88 -28.50 30.53
N LEU A 57 -20.38 -28.25 31.75
CA LEU A 57 -21.68 -27.58 31.97
C LEU A 57 -21.68 -26.16 31.42
N GLY A 58 -20.56 -25.43 31.55
CA GLY A 58 -20.38 -24.12 30.93
C GLY A 58 -20.52 -24.16 29.41
N ARG A 59 -19.86 -25.11 28.74
CA ARG A 59 -20.00 -25.32 27.28
C ARG A 59 -21.43 -25.67 26.88
N VAL A 60 -22.13 -26.48 27.68
CA VAL A 60 -23.54 -26.80 27.44
C VAL A 60 -24.43 -25.56 27.57
N ASN A 61 -24.20 -24.74 28.61
CA ASN A 61 -24.92 -23.49 28.76
C ASN A 61 -24.62 -22.54 27.62
N TYR A 62 -23.37 -22.43 27.17
CA TYR A 62 -23.00 -21.60 26.02
C TYR A 62 -23.76 -21.99 24.74
N ALA A 63 -23.96 -23.28 24.51
CA ALA A 63 -24.73 -23.80 23.38
C ALA A 63 -26.23 -23.44 23.43
N ARG A 64 -26.72 -22.76 24.48
CA ARG A 64 -28.09 -22.24 24.60
C ARG A 64 -28.10 -20.75 24.21
N PRO A 65 -28.54 -20.40 22.98
CA PRO A 65 -28.52 -19.03 22.51
C PRO A 65 -29.29 -18.10 23.44
N ILE A 66 -28.82 -16.85 23.58
CA ILE A 66 -29.45 -15.77 24.36
C ILE A 66 -29.41 -16.02 25.89
N VAL A 67 -30.00 -17.11 26.39
CA VAL A 67 -30.23 -17.34 27.83
C VAL A 67 -29.07 -17.99 28.58
N GLY A 68 -28.16 -18.67 27.87
CA GLY A 68 -27.11 -19.48 28.49
C GLY A 68 -25.82 -18.73 28.84
N ARG A 69 -25.69 -17.45 28.46
CA ARG A 69 -24.43 -16.68 28.49
C ARG A 69 -23.87 -16.49 29.89
N PHE A 70 -24.69 -15.94 30.79
CA PHE A 70 -24.31 -15.69 32.17
C PHE A 70 -24.17 -16.98 32.99
N PRO A 71 -25.10 -17.96 32.86
CA PRO A 71 -24.88 -19.29 33.46
C PRO A 71 -23.55 -19.92 33.01
N ALA A 72 -23.23 -19.87 31.71
CA ALA A 72 -21.96 -20.39 31.20
C ALA A 72 -20.76 -19.67 31.82
N LEU A 73 -20.81 -18.34 31.90
CA LEU A 73 -19.75 -17.53 32.51
C LEU A 73 -19.46 -17.92 33.97
N GLU A 74 -20.50 -18.14 34.77
CA GLU A 74 -20.37 -18.55 36.17
C GLU A 74 -19.74 -19.94 36.30
N GLU A 75 -20.11 -20.88 35.43
CA GLU A 75 -19.50 -22.21 35.37
C GLU A 75 -18.02 -22.13 34.97
N PHE A 76 -17.67 -21.32 33.97
CA PHE A 76 -16.27 -21.14 33.55
C PHE A 76 -15.43 -20.43 34.62
N ARG A 77 -15.98 -19.46 35.35
CA ARG A 77 -15.33 -18.82 36.51
C ARG A 77 -15.08 -19.83 37.63
N THR A 78 -16.03 -20.72 37.86
CA THR A 78 -15.89 -21.78 38.87
C THR A 78 -14.83 -22.79 38.45
N ALA A 79 -14.84 -23.24 37.19
CA ALA A 79 -13.80 -24.10 36.63
C ALA A 79 -12.40 -23.46 36.74
N ALA A 80 -12.25 -22.18 36.40
CA ALA A 80 -10.98 -21.46 36.52
C ALA A 80 -10.48 -21.37 37.97
N ARG A 81 -11.37 -21.18 38.95
CA ARG A 81 -11.00 -21.19 40.37
C ARG A 81 -10.56 -22.57 40.86
N LEU A 82 -11.18 -23.63 40.36
CA LEU A 82 -10.88 -25.02 40.74
C LEU A 82 -9.60 -25.53 40.05
N ALA A 83 -9.29 -25.05 38.85
CA ALA A 83 -8.10 -25.41 38.08
C ALA A 83 -7.39 -24.15 37.55
N PRO A 84 -6.69 -23.37 38.40
CA PRO A 84 -6.10 -22.08 38.02
C PRO A 84 -4.95 -22.18 37.01
N ALA A 85 -4.35 -23.36 36.84
CA ALA A 85 -3.32 -23.61 35.83
C ALA A 85 -3.88 -24.09 34.49
N ASP A 86 -5.19 -24.37 34.39
CA ASP A 86 -5.84 -24.75 33.14
C ASP A 86 -6.27 -23.48 32.38
N PRO A 87 -5.75 -23.24 31.16
CA PRO A 87 -6.15 -22.08 30.36
C PRO A 87 -7.55 -22.20 29.74
N GLU A 88 -8.09 -23.42 29.59
CA GLU A 88 -9.34 -23.64 28.84
C GLU A 88 -10.55 -22.88 29.45
N PRO A 89 -10.78 -22.88 30.78
CA PRO A 89 -11.84 -22.07 31.39
C PRO A 89 -11.72 -20.57 31.10
N LEU A 90 -10.51 -20.01 31.13
CA LEU A 90 -10.29 -18.58 30.83
C LEU A 90 -10.57 -18.27 29.37
N TYR A 91 -10.19 -19.16 28.45
CA TYR A 91 -10.52 -19.03 27.03
C TYR A 91 -12.03 -19.01 26.77
N TRP A 92 -12.79 -19.82 27.49
CA TRP A 92 -14.25 -19.77 27.38
C TRP A 92 -14.86 -18.51 28.01
N GLN A 93 -14.29 -17.99 29.11
CA GLN A 93 -14.69 -16.67 29.63
C GLN A 93 -14.45 -15.56 28.59
N MET A 94 -13.29 -15.58 27.93
CA MET A 94 -12.98 -14.69 26.81
C MET A 94 -14.01 -14.79 25.68
N THR A 95 -14.33 -16.03 25.27
CA THR A 95 -15.32 -16.31 24.22
C THR A 95 -16.70 -15.75 24.58
N ILE A 96 -17.13 -15.88 25.84
CA ILE A 96 -18.37 -15.26 26.32
C ILE A 96 -18.32 -13.73 26.24
N GLY A 97 -17.20 -13.12 26.65
CA GLY A 97 -17.02 -11.68 26.56
C GLY A 97 -17.24 -11.13 25.15
N PHE A 98 -16.61 -11.74 24.14
CA PHE A 98 -16.82 -11.37 22.73
C PHE A 98 -18.25 -11.65 22.24
N TYR A 99 -18.90 -12.69 22.75
CA TYR A 99 -20.29 -13.00 22.40
C TYR A 99 -21.29 -11.93 22.88
N LEU A 100 -20.96 -11.18 23.93
CA LEU A 100 -21.83 -10.13 24.47
C LEU A 100 -21.83 -8.85 23.63
N ARG A 101 -20.73 -8.52 22.94
CA ARG A 101 -20.60 -7.31 22.10
C ARG A 101 -21.00 -6.01 22.83
N SER A 102 -20.64 -5.91 24.11
CA SER A 102 -20.91 -4.77 24.98
C SER A 102 -19.65 -4.38 25.76
N ASP A 103 -19.68 -3.25 26.46
CA ASP A 103 -18.57 -2.81 27.31
C ASP A 103 -18.28 -3.83 28.43
N ASP A 104 -19.32 -4.42 29.02
CA ASP A 104 -19.17 -5.52 29.98
C ASP A 104 -18.51 -6.74 29.34
N GLY A 105 -18.90 -7.06 28.10
CA GLY A 105 -18.30 -8.14 27.32
C GLY A 105 -16.82 -7.92 27.04
N ASP A 106 -16.45 -6.70 26.65
CA ASP A 106 -15.07 -6.28 26.44
C ASP A 106 -14.24 -6.42 27.72
N TRP A 107 -14.79 -5.97 28.87
CA TRP A 107 -14.13 -6.12 30.16
C TRP A 107 -13.93 -7.60 30.53
N ILE A 108 -14.97 -8.45 30.39
CA ILE A 108 -14.87 -9.89 30.64
C ILE A 108 -13.79 -10.52 29.74
N ALA A 109 -13.79 -10.20 28.45
CA ALA A 109 -12.82 -10.73 27.50
C ALA A 109 -11.40 -10.33 27.86
N ARG A 110 -11.19 -9.05 28.18
CA ARG A 110 -9.88 -8.52 28.55
C ARG A 110 -9.33 -9.14 29.82
N GLU A 111 -10.12 -9.25 30.88
CA GLU A 111 -9.66 -9.86 32.15
C GLU A 111 -9.31 -11.34 31.95
N ALA A 112 -10.11 -12.07 31.17
CA ALA A 112 -9.83 -13.44 30.81
C ALA A 112 -8.52 -13.60 30.00
N LEU A 113 -8.27 -12.70 29.04
CA LEU A 113 -7.03 -12.65 28.26
C LEU A 113 -5.80 -12.38 29.12
N LEU A 114 -5.87 -11.43 30.06
CA LEU A 114 -4.79 -11.17 31.01
C LEU A 114 -4.50 -12.39 31.89
N GLY A 115 -5.54 -13.09 32.32
CA GLY A 115 -5.41 -14.37 33.03
C GLY A 115 -4.75 -15.45 32.17
N LEU A 116 -5.15 -15.58 30.90
CA LEU A 116 -4.56 -16.53 29.96
C LEU A 116 -3.06 -16.30 29.82
N PHE A 117 -2.63 -15.06 29.60
CA PHE A 117 -1.22 -14.70 29.45
C PHE A 117 -0.38 -15.00 30.69
N ALA A 118 -0.98 -14.95 31.89
CA ALA A 118 -0.30 -15.35 33.12
C ALA A 118 -0.08 -16.88 33.18
N VAL A 119 -1.00 -17.68 32.63
CA VAL A 119 -0.91 -19.15 32.61
C VAL A 119 0.00 -19.63 31.47
N THR A 120 -0.18 -19.09 30.27
CA THR A 120 0.58 -19.46 29.07
C THR A 120 0.65 -18.29 28.09
N PRO A 121 1.82 -17.99 27.51
CA PRO A 121 1.96 -16.85 26.62
C PRO A 121 1.37 -17.11 25.22
N ASN A 122 1.11 -18.37 24.86
CA ASN A 122 0.54 -18.75 23.57
C ASN A 122 -0.54 -19.81 23.75
N TYR A 123 -1.81 -19.39 23.61
CA TYR A 123 -2.94 -20.29 23.72
C TYR A 123 -4.01 -19.95 22.68
N LYS A 124 -4.21 -20.87 21.72
CA LYS A 124 -5.16 -20.71 20.61
C LYS A 124 -4.98 -19.33 19.94
N ASP A 125 -6.05 -18.57 19.77
CA ASP A 125 -6.06 -17.23 19.16
C ASP A 125 -5.99 -16.09 20.19
N ALA A 126 -5.59 -16.35 21.45
CA ALA A 126 -5.68 -15.35 22.53
C ALA A 126 -4.92 -14.04 22.23
N TRP A 127 -3.72 -14.10 21.64
CA TRP A 127 -2.98 -12.88 21.30
C TRP A 127 -3.66 -12.07 20.20
N GLU A 128 -4.17 -12.73 19.16
CA GLU A 128 -4.95 -12.10 18.10
C GLU A 128 -6.19 -11.41 18.69
N ARG A 129 -6.92 -12.13 19.55
CA ARG A 129 -8.10 -11.60 20.27
C ARG A 129 -7.79 -10.44 21.19
N PHE A 130 -6.60 -10.36 21.77
CA PHE A 130 -6.20 -9.21 22.57
C PHE A 130 -6.09 -7.92 21.74
N ARG A 131 -5.89 -8.02 20.42
CA ARG A 131 -5.94 -6.84 19.54
C ARG A 131 -7.38 -6.33 19.33
N ASP A 132 -8.37 -7.18 19.55
CA ASP A 132 -9.81 -6.91 19.37
C ASP A 132 -10.50 -6.29 20.61
N VAL A 133 -9.80 -6.11 21.75
CA VAL A 133 -10.38 -5.49 22.95
C VAL A 133 -9.91 -4.04 23.12
N TYR A 134 -10.63 -3.26 23.93
CA TYR A 134 -10.12 -1.94 24.32
C TYR A 134 -8.78 -2.09 25.05
N ARG A 135 -7.79 -1.36 24.53
CA ARG A 135 -6.43 -1.33 25.03
C ARG A 135 -6.09 0.08 25.51
N SER A 136 -5.29 0.18 26.57
CA SER A 136 -4.77 1.43 27.13
C SER A 136 -3.38 1.17 27.72
N PRO A 137 -2.60 2.21 28.05
CA PRO A 137 -1.31 2.02 28.72
C PRO A 137 -1.38 1.18 29.99
N ASP A 138 -2.46 1.27 30.77
CA ASP A 138 -2.66 0.41 31.95
C ASP A 138 -2.80 -1.07 31.55
N ILE A 139 -3.67 -1.35 30.57
CA ILE A 139 -3.91 -2.70 30.08
C ILE A 139 -2.64 -3.31 29.47
N TRP A 140 -1.86 -2.52 28.72
CA TRP A 140 -0.57 -2.98 28.17
C TRP A 140 0.43 -3.35 29.27
N ARG A 141 0.55 -2.54 30.34
CA ARG A 141 1.41 -2.88 31.49
C ARG A 141 0.92 -4.10 32.26
N ARG A 142 -0.39 -4.32 32.34
CA ARG A 142 -0.95 -5.54 32.96
C ARG A 142 -0.64 -6.77 32.13
N ALA A 143 -0.78 -6.70 30.80
CA ALA A 143 -0.44 -7.78 29.88
C ALA A 143 1.07 -8.08 29.90
N GLU A 144 1.92 -7.07 29.91
CA GLU A 144 3.38 -7.22 29.95
C GLU A 144 3.81 -7.95 31.24
N ARG A 145 3.24 -7.56 32.39
CA ARG A 145 3.47 -8.23 33.67
C ARG A 145 2.97 -9.67 33.69
N ALA A 146 1.81 -9.95 33.09
CA ALA A 146 1.28 -11.31 32.98
C ALA A 146 2.24 -12.21 32.19
N LEU A 147 2.81 -11.70 31.10
CA LEU A 147 3.77 -12.42 30.27
C LEU A 147 5.17 -12.51 30.86
N ALA A 148 5.53 -11.66 31.83
CA ALA A 148 6.88 -11.61 32.40
C ALA A 148 7.31 -12.91 33.10
N GLY A 149 6.35 -13.71 33.58
CA GLY A 149 6.60 -15.03 34.16
C GLY A 149 7.14 -16.07 33.16
N HIS A 150 7.05 -15.80 31.85
CA HIS A 150 7.43 -16.69 30.77
C HIS A 150 8.72 -16.25 30.07
N ALA A 151 9.68 -15.66 30.81
CA ALA A 151 10.85 -14.97 30.26
C ALA A 151 11.75 -15.81 29.31
N ASN A 152 11.72 -17.14 29.39
CA ASN A 152 12.51 -18.03 28.54
C ASN A 152 11.77 -18.47 27.27
N GLN A 153 10.51 -18.06 27.08
CA GLN A 153 9.71 -18.42 25.91
C GLN A 153 9.80 -17.32 24.85
N PRO A 154 10.26 -17.63 23.62
CA PRO A 154 10.44 -16.63 22.56
C PRO A 154 9.19 -15.80 22.28
N ILE A 155 8.02 -16.47 22.20
CA ILE A 155 6.74 -15.82 21.93
C ILE A 155 6.35 -14.82 23.04
N ALA A 156 6.70 -15.10 24.30
CA ALA A 156 6.46 -14.18 25.41
C ALA A 156 7.34 -12.93 25.30
N LEU A 157 8.58 -13.08 24.84
CA LEU A 157 9.49 -11.95 24.60
C LEU A 157 8.96 -11.07 23.47
N GLU A 158 8.51 -11.66 22.36
CA GLU A 158 7.91 -10.93 21.23
C GLU A 158 6.66 -10.14 21.66
N HIS A 159 5.73 -10.79 22.35
CA HIS A 159 4.50 -10.15 22.84
C HIS A 159 4.81 -9.02 23.83
N ARG A 160 5.77 -9.21 24.75
CA ARG A 160 6.20 -8.16 25.68
C ARG A 160 6.87 -7.00 24.95
N ALA A 161 7.68 -7.26 23.93
CA ALA A 161 8.29 -6.22 23.12
C ALA A 161 7.24 -5.40 22.35
N GLU A 162 6.22 -6.05 21.76
CA GLU A 162 5.09 -5.36 21.11
C GLU A 162 4.38 -4.39 22.09
N LEU A 163 4.17 -4.82 23.34
CA LEU A 163 3.55 -3.99 24.38
C LEU A 163 4.45 -2.83 24.82
N LEU A 164 5.75 -3.07 24.98
CA LEU A 164 6.73 -2.04 25.36
C LEU A 164 6.85 -0.97 24.28
N ILE A 165 6.84 -1.35 23.00
CA ILE A 165 6.78 -0.42 21.87
C ILE A 165 5.50 0.42 21.95
N ALA A 166 4.34 -0.20 22.18
CA ALA A 166 3.07 0.52 22.33
C ALA A 166 3.06 1.48 23.53
N LEU A 167 3.82 1.18 24.58
CA LEU A 167 4.02 2.03 25.76
C LEU A 167 5.02 3.17 25.53
N GLY A 168 5.71 3.21 24.38
CA GLY A 168 6.79 4.17 24.10
C GLY A 168 8.13 3.80 24.75
N GLU A 169 8.29 2.58 25.25
CA GLU A 169 9.50 2.07 25.89
C GLU A 169 10.41 1.32 24.89
N ALA A 170 10.67 1.93 23.73
CA ALA A 170 11.31 1.29 22.58
C ALA A 170 12.71 0.71 22.89
N ALA A 171 13.56 1.46 23.62
CA ALA A 171 14.89 0.99 24.02
C ALA A 171 14.82 -0.26 24.93
N ARG A 172 13.81 -0.35 25.80
CA ARG A 172 13.58 -1.51 26.67
C ARG A 172 13.08 -2.71 25.86
N ALA A 173 12.26 -2.46 24.82
CA ALA A 173 11.82 -3.50 23.90
C ALA A 173 13.01 -4.12 23.11
N ASP A 174 13.91 -3.31 22.56
CA ASP A 174 15.11 -3.82 21.88
C ASP A 174 16.02 -4.59 22.85
N SER A 175 16.24 -4.03 24.05
CA SER A 175 17.03 -4.70 25.09
C SER A 175 16.45 -6.06 25.49
N LEU A 176 15.12 -6.18 25.54
CA LEU A 176 14.42 -7.44 25.84
C LEU A 176 14.62 -8.49 24.74
N LEU A 177 14.69 -8.06 23.48
CA LEU A 177 14.88 -8.93 22.31
C LEU A 177 16.35 -9.18 21.96
N ALA A 178 17.30 -8.50 22.62
CA ALA A 178 18.74 -8.70 22.48
C ALA A 178 19.23 -9.95 23.23
N VAL A 179 18.48 -11.06 23.12
CA VAL A 179 18.87 -12.38 23.64
C VAL A 179 19.83 -13.04 22.66
N ASP A 180 20.75 -13.86 23.16
CA ASP A 180 21.67 -14.62 22.32
C ASP A 180 20.90 -15.49 21.31
N ALA A 181 21.15 -15.24 20.01
CA ALA A 181 20.49 -15.92 18.91
C ALA A 181 20.77 -17.43 18.87
N SER A 182 21.84 -17.90 19.52
CA SER A 182 22.14 -19.32 19.70
C SER A 182 21.21 -20.01 20.71
N ILE A 183 20.58 -19.23 21.59
CA ILE A 183 19.64 -19.71 22.62
C ILE A 183 18.20 -19.53 22.13
N VAL A 184 17.90 -18.37 21.54
CA VAL A 184 16.58 -18.04 20.97
C VAL A 184 16.78 -17.55 19.54
N PRO A 185 16.49 -18.37 18.50
CA PRO A 185 16.64 -17.95 17.12
C PRO A 185 15.78 -16.72 16.82
N SER A 186 16.36 -15.68 16.22
CA SER A 186 15.59 -14.53 15.77
C SER A 186 14.61 -14.97 14.68
N THR A 187 13.34 -14.63 14.81
CA THR A 187 12.30 -14.82 13.79
C THR A 187 12.15 -13.55 12.94
N VAL A 188 11.35 -13.60 11.87
CA VAL A 188 10.96 -12.41 11.12
C VAL A 188 10.26 -11.39 12.03
N THR A 189 9.35 -11.85 12.89
CA THR A 189 8.67 -11.03 13.91
C THR A 189 9.66 -10.35 14.84
N THR A 190 10.64 -11.09 15.37
CA THR A 190 11.70 -10.54 16.23
C THR A 190 12.47 -9.44 15.49
N CYS A 191 12.88 -9.67 14.24
CA CYS A 191 13.57 -8.67 13.44
C CYS A 191 12.73 -7.40 13.24
N LEU A 192 11.44 -7.52 12.91
CA LEU A 192 10.56 -6.37 12.71
C LEU A 192 10.31 -5.58 14.01
N LEU A 193 10.14 -6.27 15.14
CA LEU A 193 10.00 -5.61 16.44
C LEU A 193 11.27 -4.84 16.82
N ARG A 194 12.46 -5.41 16.56
CA ARG A 194 13.73 -4.71 16.77
C ARG A 194 13.94 -3.55 15.80
N ALA A 195 13.51 -3.69 14.55
CA ALA A 195 13.52 -2.60 13.58
C ALA A 195 12.67 -1.42 14.08
N GLU A 196 11.41 -1.67 14.44
CA GLU A 196 10.50 -0.65 14.99
C GLU A 196 11.07 -0.03 16.28
N ALA A 197 11.55 -0.85 17.22
CA ALA A 197 12.12 -0.37 18.47
C ALA A 197 13.32 0.56 18.25
N ASN A 198 14.25 0.19 17.36
CA ASN A 198 15.43 1.00 17.07
C ASN A 198 15.07 2.29 16.32
N MET A 199 14.14 2.24 15.36
CA MET A 199 13.64 3.44 14.67
C MET A 199 13.02 4.43 15.66
N LEU A 200 12.15 3.95 16.56
CA LEU A 200 11.49 4.80 17.56
C LEU A 200 12.43 5.30 18.66
N ALA A 201 13.53 4.59 18.92
CA ALA A 201 14.59 5.04 19.82
C ALA A 201 15.59 6.02 19.17
N GLY A 202 15.44 6.31 17.87
CA GLY A 202 16.35 7.18 17.12
C GLY A 202 17.64 6.51 16.62
N HIS A 203 17.77 5.18 16.79
CA HIS A 203 18.90 4.39 16.29
C HIS A 203 18.65 3.94 14.83
N ARG A 204 18.61 4.91 13.90
CA ARG A 204 18.19 4.72 12.51
C ARG A 204 18.92 3.58 11.79
N ASP A 205 20.24 3.55 11.84
CA ASP A 205 21.05 2.54 11.13
C ASP A 205 20.76 1.11 11.61
N ALA A 206 20.60 0.94 12.93
CA ALA A 206 20.20 -0.35 13.51
C ALA A 206 18.77 -0.73 13.11
N GLY A 207 17.86 0.26 13.06
CA GLY A 207 16.48 0.07 12.58
C GLY A 207 16.44 -0.49 11.15
N PHE A 208 17.18 0.12 10.23
CA PHE A 208 17.29 -0.36 8.85
C PHE A 208 17.91 -1.76 8.78
N ALA A 209 19.01 -2.01 9.49
CA ALA A 209 19.68 -3.31 9.50
C ALA A 209 18.76 -4.45 9.99
N TRP A 210 17.93 -4.20 11.00
CA TRP A 210 16.96 -5.18 11.48
C TRP A 210 15.81 -5.40 10.49
N HIS A 211 15.35 -4.35 9.81
CA HIS A 211 14.33 -4.51 8.76
C HIS A 211 14.88 -5.31 7.57
N ASP A 212 16.09 -5.00 7.11
CA ASP A 212 16.75 -5.76 6.06
C ASP A 212 16.94 -7.24 6.43
N SER A 213 17.24 -7.50 7.72
CA SER A 213 17.31 -8.86 8.26
C SER A 213 15.95 -9.57 8.25
N ALA A 214 14.84 -8.85 8.45
CA ALA A 214 13.50 -9.42 8.30
C ALA A 214 13.21 -9.77 6.83
N VAL A 215 13.47 -8.85 5.90
CA VAL A 215 13.25 -9.05 4.46
C VAL A 215 14.14 -10.16 3.90
N ALA A 216 15.39 -10.28 4.36
CA ALA A 216 16.29 -11.38 3.97
C ALA A 216 15.72 -12.77 4.32
N ARG A 217 14.84 -12.83 5.32
CA ARG A 217 14.20 -14.04 5.83
C ARG A 217 12.74 -14.19 5.41
N ALA A 218 12.25 -13.35 4.49
CA ALA A 218 10.84 -13.33 4.09
C ALA A 218 10.33 -14.70 3.59
N ASN A 219 11.20 -15.51 2.99
CA ASN A 219 10.83 -16.82 2.47
C ASN A 219 10.52 -17.84 3.60
N GLU A 220 10.98 -17.57 4.82
CA GLU A 220 10.73 -18.37 6.04
C GLU A 220 9.56 -17.82 6.87
N ASP A 221 8.90 -16.74 6.43
CA ASP A 221 7.91 -16.01 7.22
C ASP A 221 6.56 -16.75 7.33
N ALA A 222 6.52 -17.83 8.11
CA ALA A 222 5.30 -18.61 8.32
C ALA A 222 4.19 -17.83 9.04
N ALA A 223 4.56 -16.78 9.78
CA ALA A 223 3.63 -15.95 10.56
C ALA A 223 3.03 -14.78 9.74
N ASP A 224 3.47 -14.59 8.49
CA ASP A 224 3.06 -13.47 7.64
C ASP A 224 3.36 -12.09 8.26
N ALA A 225 4.40 -12.02 9.09
CA ALA A 225 4.74 -10.85 9.89
C ALA A 225 5.11 -9.63 9.04
N LEU A 226 5.80 -9.84 7.91
CA LEU A 226 6.11 -8.78 6.94
C LEU A 226 4.84 -8.23 6.29
N TRP A 227 3.88 -9.10 5.96
CA TRP A 227 2.61 -8.64 5.42
C TRP A 227 1.79 -7.89 6.46
N ASP A 228 1.74 -8.38 7.70
CA ASP A 228 1.08 -7.73 8.82
C ASP A 228 1.61 -6.30 9.10
N GLU A 229 2.86 -6.02 8.76
CA GLU A 229 3.47 -4.70 8.79
C GLU A 229 3.06 -3.84 7.57
N ALA A 230 3.05 -4.43 6.37
CA ALA A 230 2.94 -3.73 5.09
C ALA A 230 1.50 -3.50 4.58
N TRP A 231 0.55 -4.40 4.89
CA TRP A 231 -0.76 -4.49 4.21
C TRP A 231 -1.58 -3.20 4.26
N LEU A 232 -1.41 -2.39 5.31
CA LEU A 232 -2.16 -1.15 5.50
C LEU A 232 -1.82 -0.06 4.49
N ILE A 233 -0.66 -0.12 3.86
CA ILE A 233 -0.22 0.83 2.82
C ILE A 233 -0.11 0.17 1.45
N ALA A 234 -0.50 -1.10 1.33
CA ALA A 234 -0.54 -1.81 0.06
C ALA A 234 -1.67 -1.30 -0.84
N SER A 235 -1.44 -1.29 -2.15
CA SER A 235 -2.48 -1.07 -3.14
C SER A 235 -3.33 -2.34 -3.33
N PRO A 236 -4.54 -2.25 -3.90
CA PRO A 236 -5.35 -3.44 -4.22
C PRO A 236 -4.60 -4.49 -5.06
N ASP A 237 -3.78 -4.06 -6.01
CA ASP A 237 -2.99 -4.95 -6.86
C ASP A 237 -1.89 -5.66 -6.06
N GLU A 238 -1.24 -4.98 -5.12
CA GLU A 238 -0.25 -5.59 -4.23
C GLU A 238 -0.89 -6.61 -3.29
N VAL A 239 -2.09 -6.32 -2.77
CA VAL A 239 -2.87 -7.28 -1.97
C VAL A 239 -3.18 -8.54 -2.78
N ALA A 240 -3.64 -8.38 -4.03
CA ALA A 240 -3.93 -9.51 -4.91
C ALA A 240 -2.67 -10.32 -5.25
N ARG A 241 -1.54 -9.64 -5.51
CA ARG A 241 -0.25 -10.30 -5.75
C ARG A 241 0.24 -11.07 -4.54
N HIS A 242 0.18 -10.47 -3.35
CA HIS A 242 0.59 -11.13 -2.10
C HIS A 242 -0.24 -12.39 -1.84
N ALA A 243 -1.56 -12.33 -2.05
CA ALA A 243 -2.45 -13.47 -1.85
C ALA A 243 -2.14 -14.66 -2.79
N ALA A 244 -1.51 -14.40 -3.94
CA ALA A 244 -1.11 -15.42 -4.91
C ALA A 244 0.37 -15.81 -4.84
N LEU A 245 1.11 -15.26 -3.86
CA LEU A 245 2.56 -15.32 -3.81
C LEU A 245 3.08 -16.65 -3.25
N ALA A 246 4.03 -17.28 -3.94
CA ALA A 246 4.75 -18.44 -3.43
C ALA A 246 5.78 -18.02 -2.37
N PRO A 247 6.09 -18.86 -1.36
CA PRO A 247 7.04 -18.52 -0.30
C PRO A 247 8.42 -18.06 -0.81
N GLU A 248 8.93 -18.67 -1.87
CA GLU A 248 10.22 -18.35 -2.50
C GLU A 248 10.30 -16.93 -3.08
N ASP A 249 9.16 -16.35 -3.47
CA ASP A 249 9.06 -15.03 -4.11
C ASP A 249 8.81 -13.90 -3.10
N ARG A 250 8.58 -14.22 -1.83
CA ARG A 250 8.27 -13.25 -0.76
C ARG A 250 9.36 -12.21 -0.60
N ARG A 251 10.62 -12.62 -0.59
CA ARG A 251 11.74 -11.68 -0.48
C ARG A 251 11.74 -10.66 -1.61
N ALA A 252 11.60 -11.11 -2.86
CA ALA A 252 11.58 -10.22 -4.02
C ALA A 252 10.38 -9.26 -3.96
N PHE A 253 9.21 -9.76 -3.54
CA PHE A 253 8.02 -8.94 -3.33
C PHE A 253 8.25 -7.80 -2.32
N PHE A 254 8.75 -8.09 -1.11
CA PHE A 254 8.97 -7.06 -0.09
C PHE A 254 10.10 -6.09 -0.44
N GLN A 255 11.17 -6.57 -1.10
CA GLN A 255 12.22 -5.70 -1.63
C GLN A 255 11.66 -4.69 -2.64
N ARG A 256 10.81 -5.15 -3.57
CA ARG A 256 10.13 -4.26 -4.51
C ARG A 256 9.15 -3.33 -3.80
N PHE A 257 8.33 -3.85 -2.90
CA PHE A 257 7.29 -3.11 -2.19
C PHE A 257 7.86 -1.85 -1.54
N TRP A 258 8.99 -1.98 -0.85
CA TRP A 258 9.68 -0.87 -0.25
C TRP A 258 10.44 -0.02 -1.27
N ALA A 259 11.14 -0.63 -2.24
CA ALA A 259 11.87 0.12 -3.26
C ALA A 259 10.98 1.07 -4.07
N GLN A 260 9.75 0.67 -4.40
CA GLN A 260 8.79 1.53 -5.12
C GLN A 260 8.32 2.74 -4.30
N ARG A 261 8.40 2.62 -2.97
CA ARG A 261 8.01 3.65 -2.01
C ARG A 261 9.18 4.54 -1.59
N ASP A 262 10.40 4.22 -2.03
CA ASP A 262 11.60 5.03 -1.79
C ASP A 262 11.39 6.45 -2.34
N PRO A 263 11.36 7.47 -1.46
CA PRO A 263 11.15 8.84 -1.88
C PRO A 263 12.45 9.48 -2.40
N ASN A 264 13.61 8.89 -2.14
CA ASN A 264 14.87 9.44 -2.59
C ASN A 264 15.83 8.35 -3.08
N LEU A 265 15.77 8.07 -4.38
CA LEU A 265 16.64 7.10 -5.01
C LEU A 265 18.13 7.50 -4.96
N LEU A 266 18.49 8.72 -4.54
CA LEU A 266 19.90 9.12 -4.38
C LEU A 266 20.51 8.70 -3.05
N THR A 267 19.70 8.31 -2.07
CA THR A 267 20.18 7.84 -0.76
C THR A 267 20.24 6.32 -0.71
N LEU A 268 21.04 5.83 0.24
CA LEU A 268 21.17 4.40 0.51
C LEU A 268 19.95 3.87 1.27
N GLN A 269 19.43 4.66 2.20
CA GLN A 269 18.33 4.31 3.09
C GLN A 269 17.01 4.79 2.50
N ASN A 270 15.96 3.99 2.62
CA ASN A 270 14.61 4.36 2.20
C ASN A 270 13.92 5.19 3.30
N GLU A 271 13.83 6.51 3.14
CA GLU A 271 13.24 7.38 4.16
C GLU A 271 11.74 7.12 4.38
N ARG A 272 11.03 6.54 3.40
CA ARG A 272 9.61 6.18 3.56
C ARG A 272 9.42 5.01 4.52
N LEU A 273 10.41 4.13 4.69
CA LEU A 273 10.38 3.04 5.66
C LEU A 273 10.55 3.56 7.10
N GLU A 274 11.49 4.47 7.34
CA GLU A 274 11.59 5.15 8.63
C GLU A 274 10.30 5.91 8.96
N GLU A 275 9.80 6.67 7.98
CA GLU A 275 8.53 7.36 8.08
C GLU A 275 7.36 6.39 8.36
N HIS A 276 7.38 5.17 7.81
CA HIS A 276 6.36 4.16 8.09
C HIS A 276 6.28 3.83 9.58
N TYR A 277 7.42 3.51 10.21
CA TYR A 277 7.45 3.21 11.64
C TYR A 277 7.01 4.39 12.49
N ALA A 278 7.45 5.61 12.14
CA ALA A 278 7.02 6.83 12.83
C ALA A 278 5.50 7.05 12.70
N ARG A 279 4.95 6.91 11.48
CA ARG A 279 3.50 7.05 11.22
C ARG A 279 2.69 5.97 11.94
N ARG A 280 3.19 4.74 12.02
CA ARG A 280 2.52 3.62 12.70
C ARG A 280 2.46 3.84 14.20
N ALA A 281 3.54 4.30 14.82
CA ALA A 281 3.54 4.67 16.23
C ALA A 281 2.56 5.82 16.51
N GLU A 282 2.59 6.87 15.70
CA GLU A 282 1.70 8.02 15.86
C GLU A 282 0.23 7.65 15.63
N ALA A 283 -0.07 6.83 14.62
CA ALA A 283 -1.43 6.36 14.35
C ALA A 283 -2.00 5.53 15.50
N ARG A 284 -1.19 4.64 16.08
CA ARG A 284 -1.57 3.86 17.28
C ARG A 284 -1.80 4.72 18.51
N ARG A 285 -1.15 5.90 18.57
CA ARG A 285 -1.30 6.86 19.67
C ARG A 285 -2.55 7.72 19.51
N MET A 286 -2.77 8.26 18.31
CA MET A 286 -3.78 9.30 18.06
C MET A 286 -5.10 8.77 17.51
N TYR A 287 -5.06 7.69 16.73
CA TYR A 287 -6.20 7.21 15.94
C TYR A 287 -6.57 5.77 16.28
N ARG A 288 -6.30 5.33 17.51
CA ARG A 288 -6.64 3.99 17.96
C ARG A 288 -8.14 3.79 18.04
N LEU A 289 -8.60 2.62 17.61
CA LEU A 289 -9.97 2.20 17.80
C LEU A 289 -10.28 1.93 19.29
N LEU A 290 -11.14 2.74 19.89
CA LEU A 290 -11.46 2.63 21.32
C LEU A 290 -12.57 1.59 21.59
N HIS A 291 -13.54 1.43 20.70
CA HIS A 291 -14.66 0.50 20.94
C HIS A 291 -14.73 -0.58 19.85
N PRO A 292 -13.72 -1.47 19.76
CA PRO A 292 -13.64 -2.49 18.72
C PRO A 292 -14.82 -3.48 18.74
N GLN A 293 -15.49 -3.65 19.89
CA GLN A 293 -16.63 -4.56 20.02
C GLN A 293 -17.95 -4.04 19.46
N ARG A 294 -18.02 -2.79 18.98
CA ARG A 294 -19.24 -2.24 18.37
C ARG A 294 -19.64 -3.07 17.15
N THR A 295 -20.92 -3.42 17.08
CA THR A 295 -21.47 -4.29 16.02
C THR A 295 -21.31 -3.72 14.61
N VAL A 296 -21.14 -2.40 14.45
CA VAL A 296 -20.91 -1.73 13.15
C VAL A 296 -19.61 -2.17 12.47
N TYR A 297 -18.61 -2.67 13.20
CA TYR A 297 -17.38 -3.16 12.57
C TYR A 297 -17.55 -4.52 11.90
N VAL A 298 -18.46 -5.34 12.43
CA VAL A 298 -18.60 -6.76 12.02
C VAL A 298 -19.87 -7.06 11.24
N SER A 299 -20.92 -6.25 11.38
CA SER A 299 -22.23 -6.50 10.76
C SER A 299 -22.56 -5.47 9.69
N LYS A 300 -22.70 -5.93 8.44
CA LYS A 300 -23.21 -5.11 7.33
C LYS A 300 -24.59 -4.53 7.61
N ILE A 301 -25.46 -5.28 8.30
CA ILE A 301 -26.80 -4.80 8.66
C ILE A 301 -26.71 -3.67 9.69
N ALA A 302 -25.89 -3.83 10.73
CA ALA A 302 -25.71 -2.78 11.73
C ALA A 302 -25.11 -1.51 11.12
N ARG A 303 -24.14 -1.63 10.20
CA ARG A 303 -23.66 -0.49 9.41
C ARG A 303 -24.77 0.14 8.60
N ALA A 304 -25.52 -0.65 7.84
CA ALA A 304 -26.58 -0.14 6.99
C ALA A 304 -27.63 0.65 7.79
N LEU A 305 -27.98 0.19 9.01
CA LEU A 305 -28.87 0.89 9.93
C LEU A 305 -28.25 2.18 10.46
N SER A 306 -27.00 2.15 10.94
CA SER A 306 -26.29 3.34 11.42
C SER A 306 -26.18 4.42 10.34
N MET A 307 -25.94 4.01 9.10
CA MET A 307 -25.79 4.93 7.97
C MET A 307 -27.13 5.51 7.47
N LEU A 308 -28.27 4.86 7.73
CA LEU A 308 -29.59 5.40 7.34
C LEU A 308 -29.91 6.69 8.12
N ASP A 309 -29.59 6.71 9.41
CA ASP A 309 -29.78 7.90 10.26
C ASP A 309 -28.86 9.04 9.80
N GLU A 310 -27.58 8.74 9.52
CA GLU A 310 -26.63 9.72 9.00
C GLU A 310 -27.04 10.26 7.62
N GLN A 311 -27.53 9.40 6.73
CA GLN A 311 -28.05 9.80 5.41
C GLN A 311 -29.20 10.80 5.54
N ARG A 312 -30.10 10.59 6.51
CA ARG A 312 -31.22 11.49 6.76
C ARG A 312 -30.74 12.85 7.26
N GLU A 313 -29.84 12.88 8.23
CA GLU A 313 -29.23 14.13 8.73
C GLU A 313 -28.49 14.90 7.63
N LEU A 314 -27.74 14.19 6.78
CA LEU A 314 -27.01 14.79 5.65
C LEU A 314 -27.93 15.46 4.64
N VAL A 315 -29.12 14.90 4.39
CA VAL A 315 -30.14 15.47 3.51
C VAL A 315 -30.88 16.63 4.20
N ASP A 316 -31.22 16.46 5.48
CA ASP A 316 -31.98 17.45 6.26
C ASP A 316 -31.15 18.72 6.53
N SER A 317 -29.83 18.60 6.72
CA SER A 317 -28.91 19.73 6.92
C SER A 317 -28.79 20.69 5.73
N VAL A 318 -29.35 20.33 4.58
CA VAL A 318 -29.33 21.15 3.38
C VAL A 318 -30.65 21.90 3.21
N GLN A 319 -31.75 21.54 3.87
CA GLN A 319 -33.08 22.14 3.59
C GLN A 319 -33.05 23.68 3.56
N PRO A 320 -33.66 24.32 2.53
CA PRO A 320 -33.68 25.77 2.44
C PRO A 320 -34.48 26.35 3.61
N GLU A 321 -34.11 27.54 4.08
CA GLU A 321 -34.93 28.21 5.09
C GLU A 321 -36.36 28.39 4.58
N PRO A 322 -37.37 28.25 5.46
CA PRO A 322 -38.77 28.44 5.09
C PRO A 322 -38.96 29.79 4.38
N GLY A 323 -39.43 29.77 3.13
CA GLY A 323 -39.69 30.97 2.33
C GLY A 323 -38.61 31.32 1.28
N THR A 324 -37.53 30.53 1.17
CA THR A 324 -36.49 30.74 0.15
C THR A 324 -36.81 29.98 -1.14
N ILE A 325 -36.75 30.64 -2.30
CA ILE A 325 -36.86 29.95 -3.61
C ILE A 325 -35.49 29.36 -3.96
N PRO A 326 -35.36 28.03 -4.07
CA PRO A 326 -34.06 27.42 -4.35
C PRO A 326 -33.62 27.64 -5.80
N GLY A 327 -32.34 27.98 -6.03
CA GLY A 327 -31.76 28.21 -7.37
C GLY A 327 -31.05 26.99 -7.99
N PRO A 328 -30.52 27.10 -9.22
CA PRO A 328 -29.84 25.98 -9.91
C PRO A 328 -28.60 25.44 -9.16
N SER A 329 -27.85 26.33 -8.50
CA SER A 329 -26.69 25.95 -7.67
C SER A 329 -27.09 25.15 -6.44
N TRP A 330 -28.31 25.34 -5.94
CA TRP A 330 -28.87 24.59 -4.83
C TRP A 330 -29.19 23.15 -5.25
N GLU A 331 -29.85 22.96 -6.39
CA GLU A 331 -30.24 21.64 -6.88
C GLU A 331 -29.02 20.77 -7.17
N LEU A 332 -27.97 21.37 -7.73
CA LEU A 332 -26.68 20.72 -7.95
C LEU A 332 -26.00 20.29 -6.65
N ARG A 333 -26.00 21.13 -5.60
CA ARG A 333 -25.46 20.77 -4.28
C ARG A 333 -26.24 19.63 -3.63
N LEU A 334 -27.57 19.66 -3.71
CA LEU A 334 -28.44 18.60 -3.18
C LEU A 334 -28.23 17.27 -3.93
N ALA A 335 -28.07 17.32 -5.26
CA ALA A 335 -27.78 16.15 -6.08
C ALA A 335 -26.40 15.54 -5.77
N ASP A 336 -25.37 16.38 -5.61
CA ASP A 336 -24.03 15.94 -5.21
C ASP A 336 -24.03 15.31 -3.81
N ARG A 337 -24.74 15.90 -2.84
CA ARG A 337 -24.88 15.37 -1.48
C ARG A 337 -25.63 14.04 -1.45
N ARG A 338 -26.75 13.93 -2.17
CA ARG A 338 -27.51 12.67 -2.29
C ARG A 338 -26.64 11.56 -2.89
N ALA A 339 -25.85 11.87 -3.90
CA ALA A 339 -24.95 10.88 -4.50
C ALA A 339 -23.83 10.45 -3.54
N ALA A 340 -23.22 11.38 -2.81
CA ALA A 340 -22.24 11.05 -1.77
C ALA A 340 -22.86 10.15 -0.69
N ALA A 341 -24.07 10.49 -0.22
CA ALA A 341 -24.83 9.73 0.77
C ALA A 341 -25.16 8.30 0.29
N MET A 342 -25.55 8.14 -0.97
CA MET A 342 -25.86 6.82 -1.56
C MET A 342 -24.62 5.91 -1.63
N SER A 343 -23.45 6.47 -1.95
CA SER A 343 -22.20 5.72 -2.12
C SER A 343 -21.36 5.59 -0.85
N MET A 344 -21.64 6.39 0.19
CA MET A 344 -20.98 6.33 1.51
C MET A 344 -20.99 4.92 2.10
N ARG A 345 -22.09 4.17 1.90
CA ARG A 345 -22.18 2.78 2.37
C ARG A 345 -21.09 1.89 1.77
N SER A 346 -20.81 1.99 0.48
CA SER A 346 -19.78 1.18 -0.19
C SER A 346 -18.38 1.51 0.32
N LEU A 347 -18.10 2.80 0.55
CA LEU A 347 -16.85 3.25 1.17
C LEU A 347 -16.71 2.63 2.57
N GLN A 348 -17.75 2.69 3.39
CA GLN A 348 -17.73 2.18 4.77
C GLN A 348 -17.67 0.66 4.86
N ASP A 349 -18.32 -0.05 3.94
CA ASP A 349 -18.23 -1.51 3.85
C ASP A 349 -16.80 -1.99 3.53
N THR A 350 -15.96 -1.10 2.99
CA THR A 350 -14.52 -1.33 2.80
C THR A 350 -13.72 -0.81 3.99
N ALA A 351 -13.94 0.44 4.40
CA ALA A 351 -13.13 1.12 5.41
C ALA A 351 -13.29 0.56 6.83
N MET A 352 -14.51 0.27 7.29
CA MET A 352 -14.74 -0.18 8.67
C MET A 352 -14.11 -1.55 8.98
N PRO A 353 -14.19 -2.57 8.10
CA PRO A 353 -13.46 -3.81 8.33
C PRO A 353 -11.93 -3.62 8.37
N LEU A 354 -11.38 -2.75 7.53
CA LEU A 354 -9.95 -2.42 7.54
C LEU A 354 -9.56 -1.71 8.84
N ALA A 355 -10.35 -0.72 9.26
CA ALA A 355 -10.20 0.00 10.53
C ALA A 355 -10.21 -0.97 11.73
N PHE A 356 -11.18 -1.88 11.77
CA PHE A 356 -11.27 -2.91 12.80
C PHE A 356 -10.05 -3.81 12.83
N ARG A 357 -9.64 -4.38 11.68
CA ARG A 357 -8.44 -5.23 11.59
C ARG A 357 -7.17 -4.48 12.00
N ALA A 358 -7.06 -3.21 11.66
CA ALA A 358 -5.92 -2.36 12.01
C ALA A 358 -5.90 -1.95 13.48
N GLY A 359 -7.05 -2.02 14.17
CA GLY A 359 -7.23 -1.36 15.46
C GLY A 359 -7.13 0.17 15.37
N LEU A 360 -7.47 0.74 14.22
CA LEU A 360 -7.39 2.18 13.93
C LEU A 360 -8.75 2.72 13.47
N THR A 361 -8.94 4.03 13.59
CA THR A 361 -10.09 4.74 13.02
C THR A 361 -9.84 5.08 11.55
N ALA A 362 -10.87 5.53 10.81
CA ALA A 362 -10.72 5.99 9.43
C ALA A 362 -9.62 7.07 9.24
N PRO A 363 -9.53 8.11 10.11
CA PRO A 363 -8.38 9.03 10.12
C PRO A 363 -7.03 8.32 10.22
N GLY A 364 -6.92 7.31 11.08
CA GLY A 364 -5.69 6.51 11.23
C GLY A 364 -5.29 5.76 9.98
N LEU A 365 -6.25 5.22 9.23
CA LEU A 365 -5.99 4.58 7.93
C LEU A 365 -5.39 5.56 6.92
N VAL A 366 -5.93 6.78 6.85
CA VAL A 366 -5.41 7.83 5.96
C VAL A 366 -4.04 8.31 6.43
N PHE A 367 -3.86 8.51 7.74
CA PHE A 367 -2.60 8.98 8.32
C PHE A 367 -1.43 8.03 8.06
N LEU A 368 -1.64 6.71 8.11
CA LEU A 368 -0.58 5.75 7.77
C LEU A 368 -0.06 5.91 6.33
N ARG A 369 -0.96 6.24 5.41
CA ARG A 369 -0.68 6.35 3.97
C ARG A 369 -0.17 7.72 3.54
N TYR A 370 -0.68 8.79 4.16
CA TYR A 370 -0.40 10.16 3.74
C TYR A 370 0.31 11.02 4.79
N GLY A 371 0.44 10.53 6.02
CA GLY A 371 1.02 11.27 7.13
C GLY A 371 0.11 12.39 7.62
N LYS A 372 0.72 13.44 8.16
CA LYS A 372 0.00 14.62 8.64
C LYS A 372 -0.58 15.41 7.45
N PRO A 373 -1.85 15.86 7.52
CA PRO A 373 -2.44 16.69 6.47
C PRO A 373 -1.77 18.06 6.36
N ASP A 374 -1.79 18.60 5.14
CA ASP A 374 -1.26 19.94 4.83
C ASP A 374 -2.15 21.03 5.48
N VAL A 375 -3.47 20.82 5.49
CA VAL A 375 -4.43 21.64 6.25
C VAL A 375 -5.41 20.73 6.99
N GLN A 376 -5.72 21.07 8.24
CA GLN A 376 -6.67 20.36 9.11
C GLN A 376 -7.60 21.38 9.74
N ALA A 377 -8.90 21.12 9.73
CA ALA A 377 -9.89 21.99 10.36
C ALA A 377 -11.00 21.18 11.03
N ASN A 378 -11.41 21.67 12.20
CA ASN A 378 -12.52 21.10 12.96
C ASN A 378 -13.80 21.78 12.53
N CYS A 379 -14.93 21.04 12.56
CA CYS A 379 -16.25 21.59 12.27
C CYS A 379 -16.39 22.19 10.86
N VAL A 380 -15.53 21.76 9.93
CA VAL A 380 -15.56 22.09 8.50
C VAL A 380 -15.77 20.81 7.73
N SER A 381 -16.77 20.78 6.85
CA SER A 381 -17.09 19.55 6.11
C SER A 381 -16.33 19.39 4.80
N ASP A 382 -15.80 20.47 4.21
CA ASP A 382 -15.04 20.46 2.96
C ASP A 382 -14.05 21.64 2.94
N LEU A 383 -12.75 21.33 2.89
CA LEU A 383 -11.67 22.33 2.84
C LEU A 383 -11.31 22.76 1.41
N ALA A 384 -11.75 22.02 0.40
CA ALA A 384 -11.52 22.36 -1.00
C ALA A 384 -12.57 23.31 -1.59
N ARG A 385 -13.64 23.61 -0.83
CA ARG A 385 -14.71 24.58 -1.16
C ARG A 385 -14.89 25.53 0.01
N GLU A 386 -15.38 26.75 -0.23
CA GLU A 386 -15.72 27.68 0.85
C GLU A 386 -16.71 27.01 1.82
N GLY A 387 -16.25 26.82 3.07
CA GLY A 387 -16.69 25.78 3.99
C GLY A 387 -18.16 25.86 4.39
N LEU A 388 -18.78 24.68 4.47
CA LEU A 388 -20.01 24.46 5.20
C LEU A 388 -19.62 24.15 6.66
N PHE A 389 -20.07 24.99 7.59
CA PHE A 389 -19.92 24.75 9.02
C PHE A 389 -21.02 23.80 9.49
N GLY A 390 -20.65 22.73 10.19
CA GLY A 390 -21.60 21.83 10.82
C GLY A 390 -22.32 22.55 11.97
N LEU A 391 -23.64 22.77 11.84
CA LEU A 391 -24.46 23.28 12.93
C LEU A 391 -24.42 22.26 14.09
N GLY A 392 -23.84 22.65 15.23
CA GLY A 392 -23.73 21.80 16.43
C GLY A 392 -22.39 21.09 16.63
N CYS A 393 -21.39 21.31 15.78
CA CYS A 393 -20.05 20.79 16.02
C CYS A 393 -19.31 21.61 17.10
N THR A 394 -18.69 20.91 18.06
CA THR A 394 -17.96 21.54 19.18
C THR A 394 -16.47 21.21 19.20
N SER A 395 -16.03 20.15 18.50
CA SER A 395 -14.61 19.76 18.41
C SER A 395 -14.35 18.76 17.27
N HIS A 396 -13.06 18.44 17.04
CA HIS A 396 -12.61 17.38 16.12
C HIS A 396 -13.17 15.98 16.43
N LEU A 397 -13.59 15.74 17.69
CA LEU A 397 -14.24 14.49 18.07
C LEU A 397 -15.62 14.35 17.43
N THR A 398 -16.21 15.45 16.98
CA THR A 398 -17.50 15.47 16.29
C THR A 398 -17.30 15.43 14.78
N GLU A 399 -16.59 16.41 14.22
CA GLU A 399 -16.34 16.52 12.78
C GLU A 399 -14.96 17.16 12.50
N GLU A 400 -14.27 16.63 11.50
CA GLU A 400 -12.95 17.09 11.08
C GLU A 400 -12.73 16.86 9.58
N ALA A 401 -12.13 17.85 8.90
CA ALA A 401 -11.71 17.73 7.51
C ALA A 401 -10.20 17.93 7.36
N TRP A 402 -9.62 17.16 6.45
CA TRP A 402 -8.21 17.21 6.07
C TRP A 402 -8.08 17.57 4.58
N LEU A 403 -6.98 18.24 4.25
CA LEU A 403 -6.60 18.60 2.89
C LEU A 403 -5.13 18.22 2.64
N TYR A 404 -4.89 17.59 1.50
CA TYR A 404 -3.56 17.25 1.02
C TYR A 404 -3.31 17.90 -0.34
N TRP A 405 -2.17 18.57 -0.49
CA TRP A 405 -1.70 19.10 -1.77
C TRP A 405 -0.89 18.02 -2.48
N THR A 406 -1.37 17.56 -3.64
CA THR A 406 -0.67 16.56 -4.45
C THR A 406 -0.38 17.11 -5.86
N PRO A 407 0.60 16.54 -6.58
CA PRO A 407 0.87 16.93 -7.97
C PRO A 407 -0.36 16.79 -8.90
N ASP A 408 -1.26 15.85 -8.62
CA ASP A 408 -2.49 15.62 -9.40
C ASP A 408 -3.66 16.52 -8.96
N GLY A 409 -3.46 17.33 -7.92
CA GLY A 409 -4.44 18.26 -7.36
C GLY A 409 -4.72 18.06 -5.87
N PRO A 410 -5.51 18.95 -5.25
CA PRO A 410 -5.87 18.82 -3.84
C PRO A 410 -6.84 17.65 -3.61
N LEU A 411 -6.55 16.85 -2.60
CA LEU A 411 -7.41 15.79 -2.07
C LEU A 411 -8.02 16.26 -0.74
N SER A 412 -9.35 16.34 -0.65
CA SER A 412 -10.05 16.68 0.60
C SER A 412 -10.84 15.48 1.13
N VAL A 413 -10.73 15.24 2.43
CA VAL A 413 -11.45 14.17 3.13
C VAL A 413 -12.11 14.72 4.39
N HIS A 414 -13.25 14.15 4.74
CA HIS A 414 -14.03 14.53 5.91
C HIS A 414 -14.36 13.31 6.76
N PHE A 415 -14.29 13.49 8.07
CA PHE A 415 -14.53 12.45 9.07
C PHE A 415 -15.55 12.91 10.09
N ARG A 416 -16.31 11.94 10.62
CA ARG A 416 -17.26 12.14 11.70
C ARG A 416 -16.94 11.21 12.87
N GLY A 417 -17.12 11.70 14.09
CA GLY A 417 -16.88 10.92 15.31
C GLY A 417 -15.40 10.55 15.53
N ASN A 418 -14.47 11.16 14.77
CA ASN A 418 -13.08 10.70 14.62
C ASN A 418 -12.96 9.20 14.26
N GLU A 419 -13.98 8.63 13.61
CA GLU A 419 -14.12 7.18 13.46
C GLU A 419 -14.35 6.77 12.02
N VAL A 420 -15.18 7.52 11.30
CA VAL A 420 -15.73 7.12 10.00
C VAL A 420 -15.54 8.21 8.95
N PHE A 421 -15.31 7.82 7.69
CA PHE A 421 -15.44 8.72 6.54
C PHE A 421 -16.86 9.27 6.40
N ALA A 422 -17.00 10.57 6.23
CA ALA A 422 -18.28 11.24 6.06
C ALA A 422 -18.26 12.19 4.85
N PRO A 423 -17.98 11.70 3.62
CA PRO A 423 -17.89 12.57 2.45
C PRO A 423 -19.21 13.31 2.21
N THR A 424 -19.14 14.62 2.00
CA THR A 424 -20.32 15.45 1.74
C THR A 424 -20.53 15.74 0.26
N THR A 425 -19.56 15.40 -0.59
CA THR A 425 -19.60 15.60 -2.04
C THR A 425 -19.05 14.37 -2.79
N ARG A 426 -19.41 14.21 -4.07
CA ARG A 426 -18.84 13.17 -4.96
C ARG A 426 -17.31 13.26 -5.08
N ARG A 427 -16.78 14.48 -5.06
CA ARG A 427 -15.34 14.71 -5.09
C ARG A 427 -14.67 14.15 -3.85
N GLN A 428 -15.14 14.50 -2.66
CA GLN A 428 -14.60 13.96 -1.41
C GLN A 428 -14.71 12.44 -1.30
N LEU A 429 -15.77 11.86 -1.86
CA LEU A 429 -15.91 10.40 -1.96
C LEU A 429 -14.77 9.81 -2.79
N ASN A 430 -14.51 10.36 -3.98
CA ASN A 430 -13.40 9.92 -4.84
C ASN A 430 -12.04 10.15 -4.16
N ASP A 431 -11.83 11.32 -3.56
CA ASP A 431 -10.60 11.65 -2.82
C ASP A 431 -10.39 10.66 -1.65
N SER A 432 -11.45 10.26 -0.95
CA SER A 432 -11.39 9.23 0.10
C SER A 432 -10.94 7.87 -0.45
N TYR A 433 -11.43 7.46 -1.63
CA TYR A 433 -10.97 6.24 -2.28
C TYR A 433 -9.50 6.33 -2.72
N VAL A 434 -9.05 7.47 -3.24
CA VAL A 434 -7.64 7.69 -3.57
C VAL A 434 -6.78 7.55 -2.31
N LEU A 435 -7.13 8.26 -1.24
CA LEU A 435 -6.40 8.25 0.03
C LEU A 435 -6.37 6.86 0.70
N LEU A 436 -7.40 6.04 0.49
CA LEU A 436 -7.46 4.66 1.01
C LEU A 436 -6.65 3.64 0.20
N ASN A 437 -6.36 3.91 -1.08
CA ASN A 437 -5.79 2.91 -1.99
C ASN A 437 -4.39 3.27 -2.49
N THR A 438 -3.88 4.46 -2.18
CA THR A 438 -2.55 4.94 -2.59
C THR A 438 -1.71 5.31 -1.37
N ASP A 439 -0.42 5.58 -1.60
CA ASP A 439 0.56 5.93 -0.56
C ASP A 439 1.36 7.15 -1.00
N ARG A 440 1.74 8.02 -0.06
CA ARG A 440 2.54 9.23 -0.28
C ARG A 440 3.62 9.32 0.77
N SER A 441 4.85 9.67 0.37
CA SER A 441 5.88 10.13 1.31
C SER A 441 5.73 11.62 1.63
N THR A 442 6.07 12.03 2.86
CA THR A 442 6.14 13.45 3.24
C THR A 442 7.38 14.17 2.71
N LEU A 443 8.40 13.45 2.23
CA LEU A 443 9.61 14.07 1.68
C LEU A 443 9.28 14.84 0.38
N PRO A 444 9.37 16.18 0.38
CA PRO A 444 8.94 16.99 -0.75
C PRO A 444 9.94 16.90 -1.91
N ALA A 445 9.42 17.00 -3.13
CA ALA A 445 10.22 17.12 -4.36
C ALA A 445 9.84 18.42 -5.08
N PRO A 446 10.31 19.59 -4.61
CA PRO A 446 9.86 20.89 -5.09
C PRO A 446 10.37 21.23 -6.51
N LEU A 447 11.39 20.52 -7.02
CA LEU A 447 11.88 20.76 -8.37
C LEU A 447 11.00 20.07 -9.41
N VAL A 448 10.71 20.81 -10.49
CA VAL A 448 10.15 20.23 -11.70
C VAL A 448 11.25 19.44 -12.41
N ALA A 449 11.22 18.12 -12.26
CA ALA A 449 12.18 17.23 -12.90
C ALA A 449 12.08 17.32 -14.43
N ARG A 450 13.15 17.79 -15.07
CA ARG A 450 13.31 17.80 -16.54
C ARG A 450 14.21 16.65 -16.94
N ALA A 451 13.62 15.65 -17.56
CA ALA A 451 14.32 14.44 -18.00
C ALA A 451 13.71 13.91 -19.29
N TRP A 452 14.50 13.12 -20.02
CA TRP A 452 14.05 12.36 -21.17
C TRP A 452 14.50 10.90 -21.07
N THR A 453 13.84 10.05 -21.86
CA THR A 453 14.16 8.63 -22.01
C THR A 453 14.34 8.33 -23.50
N ALA A 454 15.34 7.52 -23.85
CA ALA A 454 15.55 7.05 -25.22
C ALA A 454 15.81 5.54 -25.21
N VAL A 455 15.32 4.82 -26.23
CA VAL A 455 15.40 3.36 -26.34
C VAL A 455 16.01 2.95 -27.67
N PHE A 456 16.87 1.92 -27.63
CA PHE A 456 17.56 1.35 -28.78
C PHE A 456 17.65 -0.16 -28.63
N MET A 457 17.79 -0.88 -29.75
CA MET A 457 18.06 -2.31 -29.69
C MET A 457 19.44 -2.54 -29.09
N SER A 458 19.51 -3.49 -28.15
CA SER A 458 20.77 -3.86 -27.53
C SER A 458 21.60 -4.76 -28.44
N SER A 459 22.92 -4.77 -28.24
CA SER A 459 23.78 -5.82 -28.78
C SER A 459 23.52 -7.18 -28.13
N GLU A 460 22.93 -7.19 -26.93
CA GLU A 460 22.53 -8.41 -26.25
C GLU A 460 21.17 -8.89 -26.79
N LEU A 461 21.14 -10.15 -27.25
CA LEU A 461 19.99 -10.70 -27.95
C LEU A 461 18.73 -10.66 -27.08
N GLY A 462 17.68 -10.01 -27.60
CA GLY A 462 16.38 -9.93 -26.95
C GLY A 462 16.29 -8.87 -25.85
N LEU A 463 17.32 -8.04 -25.67
CA LEU A 463 17.33 -6.93 -24.72
C LEU A 463 17.24 -5.57 -25.43
N THR A 464 16.86 -4.55 -24.66
CA THR A 464 16.72 -3.18 -25.10
C THR A 464 17.57 -2.28 -24.20
N ASP A 465 18.38 -1.42 -24.81
CA ASP A 465 19.13 -0.40 -24.10
C ASP A 465 18.22 0.82 -23.88
N VAL A 466 18.10 1.24 -22.63
CA VAL A 466 17.29 2.37 -22.22
C VAL A 466 18.17 3.42 -21.58
N TYR A 467 18.16 4.61 -22.17
CA TYR A 467 18.92 5.76 -21.71
C TYR A 467 18.03 6.74 -20.99
N TYR A 468 18.57 7.31 -19.91
CA TYR A 468 17.96 8.36 -19.13
C TYR A 468 18.94 9.50 -18.94
N LYS A 469 18.43 10.72 -19.10
CA LYS A 469 19.18 11.94 -18.78
C LYS A 469 18.25 12.92 -18.10
N ALA A 470 18.76 13.55 -17.04
CA ALA A 470 18.01 14.46 -16.21
C ALA A 470 18.85 15.71 -15.92
N ARG A 471 18.19 16.87 -15.76
CA ARG A 471 18.86 18.14 -15.44
C ARG A 471 19.12 18.25 -13.93
N GLY A 472 20.36 18.09 -13.49
CA GLY A 472 20.74 18.25 -12.07
C GLY A 472 22.22 17.98 -11.83
N ASP A 473 22.66 18.07 -10.57
CA ASP A 473 24.01 17.73 -10.12
C ASP A 473 24.21 16.21 -10.03
N SER A 474 23.12 15.49 -9.74
CA SER A 474 23.05 14.03 -9.78
C SER A 474 21.60 13.58 -10.00
N PHE A 475 21.43 12.36 -10.51
CA PHE A 475 20.12 11.71 -10.58
C PHE A 475 20.26 10.20 -10.47
N ALA A 476 19.19 9.57 -10.00
CA ALA A 476 19.06 8.13 -9.93
C ALA A 476 17.82 7.69 -10.72
N VAL A 477 17.91 6.51 -11.30
CA VAL A 477 16.83 5.85 -12.04
C VAL A 477 16.63 4.46 -11.45
N ALA A 478 15.37 4.10 -11.28
CA ALA A 478 14.96 2.75 -10.92
C ALA A 478 13.90 2.24 -11.89
N LEU A 479 14.05 0.98 -12.31
CA LEU A 479 13.06 0.24 -13.09
C LEU A 479 12.58 -0.96 -12.28
N TRP A 480 11.26 -1.06 -12.11
CA TRP A 480 10.61 -2.18 -11.43
C TRP A 480 9.77 -2.97 -12.45
N ASN A 481 10.23 -4.16 -12.83
CA ASN A 481 9.46 -5.10 -13.65
C ASN A 481 8.50 -5.92 -12.77
N GLN A 482 7.62 -6.72 -13.38
CA GLN A 482 6.64 -7.53 -12.63
C GLN A 482 7.21 -8.71 -11.83
N SER A 483 8.43 -9.19 -12.13
CA SER A 483 8.92 -10.51 -11.68
C SER A 483 10.31 -10.51 -11.03
N GLY A 484 10.97 -9.37 -10.86
CA GLY A 484 12.39 -9.30 -10.50
C GLY A 484 12.73 -8.22 -9.47
N ALA A 485 13.99 -8.27 -9.05
CA ALA A 485 14.57 -7.25 -8.18
C ALA A 485 14.62 -5.88 -8.89
N PRO A 486 14.45 -4.78 -8.15
CA PRO A 486 14.58 -3.44 -8.71
C PRO A 486 15.95 -3.21 -9.34
N LEU A 487 15.99 -2.72 -10.59
CA LEU A 487 17.23 -2.24 -11.18
C LEU A 487 17.36 -0.75 -10.86
N LYS A 488 18.28 -0.38 -9.96
CA LYS A 488 18.55 1.00 -9.54
C LYS A 488 19.96 1.40 -9.93
N MET A 489 20.12 2.57 -10.55
CA MET A 489 21.43 3.14 -10.89
C MET A 489 21.46 4.63 -10.60
N THR A 490 22.62 5.14 -10.19
CA THR A 490 22.86 6.57 -9.91
C THR A 490 23.96 7.10 -10.83
N GLY A 491 23.81 8.33 -11.31
CA GLY A 491 24.73 8.97 -12.25
C GLY A 491 24.62 10.49 -12.23
N ARG A 492 25.43 11.15 -13.07
CA ARG A 492 25.50 12.62 -13.16
C ARG A 492 25.06 13.21 -14.50
N ASP A 493 25.06 12.42 -15.57
CA ASP A 493 24.76 12.93 -16.92
C ASP A 493 23.82 12.00 -17.70
N LEU A 494 24.34 10.86 -18.15
CA LEU A 494 23.60 9.85 -18.90
C LEU A 494 23.71 8.51 -18.15
N ILE A 495 22.56 7.87 -17.94
CA ILE A 495 22.44 6.53 -17.36
C ILE A 495 21.94 5.61 -18.46
N GLU A 496 22.60 4.46 -18.63
CA GLU A 496 22.23 3.39 -19.55
C GLU A 496 21.85 2.14 -18.78
N LEU A 497 20.68 1.58 -19.08
CA LEU A 497 20.23 0.31 -18.52
C LEU A 497 19.87 -0.64 -19.66
N THR A 498 20.41 -1.85 -19.66
CA THR A 498 20.04 -2.90 -20.61
C THR A 498 19.05 -3.83 -19.93
N VAL A 499 17.81 -3.87 -20.43
CA VAL A 499 16.70 -4.59 -19.79
C VAL A 499 15.85 -5.37 -20.80
N PRO A 500 15.15 -6.44 -20.36
CA PRO A 500 14.16 -7.11 -21.19
C PRO A 500 13.02 -6.17 -21.61
N PRO A 501 12.44 -6.34 -22.81
CA PRO A 501 11.24 -5.59 -23.21
C PRO A 501 10.04 -5.94 -22.31
N GLY A 502 9.12 -4.99 -22.15
CA GLY A 502 7.91 -5.19 -21.37
C GLY A 502 7.50 -3.98 -20.51
N PRO A 503 6.47 -4.13 -19.67
CA PRO A 503 5.99 -3.08 -18.79
C PRO A 503 6.86 -2.94 -17.53
N TYR A 504 7.15 -1.69 -17.15
CA TYR A 504 7.89 -1.32 -15.95
C TYR A 504 7.22 -0.15 -15.23
N ASP A 505 7.42 -0.07 -13.92
CA ASP A 505 7.28 1.19 -13.19
C ASP A 505 8.64 1.91 -13.22
N LEU A 506 8.66 3.16 -13.64
CA LEU A 506 9.85 4.03 -13.67
C LEU A 506 9.84 4.95 -12.45
N GLY A 507 10.96 4.95 -11.73
CA GLY A 507 11.33 5.97 -10.77
C GLY A 507 12.53 6.74 -11.24
N LEU A 508 12.46 8.07 -11.17
CA LEU A 508 13.61 8.95 -11.39
C LEU A 508 13.59 10.03 -10.33
N ASP A 509 14.70 10.17 -9.61
CA ASP A 509 14.94 11.26 -8.68
C ASP A 509 16.19 12.03 -9.10
N MET A 510 16.12 13.36 -9.05
CA MET A 510 17.23 14.24 -9.36
C MET A 510 17.48 15.21 -8.21
N ASP A 511 18.74 15.55 -7.99
CA ASP A 511 19.14 16.63 -7.10
C ASP A 511 19.75 17.77 -7.92
N SER A 512 19.38 19.00 -7.56
CA SER A 512 19.99 20.21 -8.10
C SER A 512 20.12 21.21 -6.95
N ALA A 513 21.36 21.45 -6.50
CA ALA A 513 21.68 22.29 -5.34
C ALA A 513 20.92 21.91 -4.05
N GLY A 514 20.74 20.61 -3.78
CA GLY A 514 20.05 20.12 -2.58
C GLY A 514 18.53 20.15 -2.65
N ALA A 515 17.94 20.54 -3.78
CA ALA A 515 16.50 20.45 -4.01
C ALA A 515 16.20 19.21 -4.85
N LEU A 516 15.18 18.44 -4.43
CA LEU A 516 14.80 17.18 -5.05
C LEU A 516 13.74 17.39 -6.15
N GLY A 517 13.90 16.71 -7.28
CA GLY A 517 12.86 16.54 -8.31
C GLY A 517 12.53 15.06 -8.50
N ARG A 518 11.25 14.73 -8.66
CA ARG A 518 10.76 13.34 -8.67
C ARG A 518 9.86 13.06 -9.87
N ILE A 519 10.07 11.92 -10.52
CA ILE A 519 9.18 11.33 -11.53
C ILE A 519 8.86 9.90 -11.10
N ARG A 520 7.57 9.55 -11.13
CA ARG A 520 7.05 8.19 -10.97
C ARG A 520 6.01 7.96 -12.06
N ARG A 521 6.15 6.92 -12.89
CA ARG A 521 5.16 6.58 -13.94
C ARG A 521 5.35 5.16 -14.47
N ALA A 522 4.29 4.56 -14.99
CA ALA A 522 4.41 3.35 -15.80
C ALA A 522 5.06 3.66 -17.16
N VAL A 523 5.91 2.76 -17.65
CA VAL A 523 6.56 2.82 -18.97
C VAL A 523 6.56 1.43 -19.61
N VAL A 524 6.63 1.39 -20.95
CA VAL A 524 6.80 0.14 -21.69
C VAL A 524 8.10 0.22 -22.46
N VAL A 525 9.01 -0.72 -22.22
CA VAL A 525 10.24 -0.90 -22.97
C VAL A 525 9.92 -1.74 -24.21
N PRO A 526 10.13 -1.24 -25.44
CA PRO A 526 9.76 -1.97 -26.65
C PRO A 526 10.69 -3.14 -26.91
N MET A 527 10.18 -4.15 -27.61
CA MET A 527 10.98 -5.19 -28.25
C MET A 527 11.23 -4.77 -29.69
N PHE A 528 12.49 -4.80 -30.14
CA PHE A 528 12.85 -4.48 -31.51
C PHE A 528 12.88 -5.73 -32.39
N SER A 529 12.32 -5.63 -33.59
CA SER A 529 12.38 -6.67 -34.60
C SER A 529 13.55 -6.45 -35.57
N LEU A 530 14.25 -7.53 -35.91
CA LEU A 530 15.20 -7.55 -37.03
C LEU A 530 14.55 -7.94 -38.36
N VAL A 531 13.25 -8.28 -38.33
CA VAL A 531 12.50 -8.74 -39.50
C VAL A 531 11.47 -7.72 -39.92
N ASP A 532 10.78 -7.10 -38.98
CA ASP A 532 9.83 -6.02 -39.21
C ASP A 532 10.51 -4.66 -39.08
N LEU A 533 10.03 -3.68 -39.85
CA LEU A 533 10.53 -2.31 -39.77
C LEU A 533 10.26 -1.78 -38.36
N ASP A 534 11.31 -1.26 -37.71
CA ASP A 534 11.24 -0.65 -36.38
C ASP A 534 12.22 0.53 -36.29
N LEU A 535 11.96 1.46 -35.37
CA LEU A 535 12.78 2.66 -35.15
C LEU A 535 13.19 2.82 -33.69
N SER A 536 14.45 3.17 -33.46
CA SER A 536 14.88 3.65 -32.14
C SER A 536 14.22 4.98 -31.77
N SER A 537 14.44 5.43 -30.54
CA SER A 537 14.14 6.82 -30.17
C SER A 537 14.88 7.82 -31.06
N LEU A 538 14.21 8.94 -31.34
CA LEU A 538 14.81 10.11 -31.97
C LEU A 538 15.66 10.89 -30.98
N VAL A 539 16.92 11.11 -31.33
CA VAL A 539 17.83 11.97 -30.58
C VAL A 539 18.15 13.22 -31.40
N LEU A 540 18.12 14.37 -30.74
CA LEU A 540 18.50 15.65 -31.32
C LEU A 540 19.62 16.26 -30.47
N ALA A 541 20.79 16.45 -31.07
CA ALA A 541 21.97 17.01 -30.40
C ALA A 541 22.38 18.33 -31.06
N PRO A 542 22.68 19.39 -30.27
CA PRO A 542 23.35 20.56 -30.80
C PRO A 542 24.76 20.18 -31.27
N ILE A 543 25.16 20.70 -32.44
CA ILE A 543 26.50 20.49 -32.98
C ILE A 543 27.14 21.83 -33.37
N GLU A 544 28.46 21.85 -33.45
CA GLU A 544 29.17 22.98 -34.04
C GLU A 544 29.00 23.00 -35.57
N HIS A 545 29.14 24.18 -36.17
CA HIS A 545 29.10 24.30 -37.63
C HIS A 545 30.23 23.46 -38.26
N ASN A 546 29.91 22.69 -39.28
CA ASN A 546 30.84 21.77 -39.97
C ASN A 546 31.43 20.65 -39.08
N ALA A 547 30.86 20.39 -37.89
CA ALA A 547 31.26 19.24 -37.09
C ALA A 547 30.88 17.91 -37.77
N ALA A 548 31.62 16.85 -37.45
CA ALA A 548 31.25 15.50 -37.86
C ALA A 548 29.89 15.11 -37.25
N LEU A 549 29.08 14.36 -38.01
CA LEU A 549 27.81 13.84 -37.52
C LEU A 549 28.03 12.92 -36.31
N PRO A 550 27.40 13.21 -35.15
CA PRO A 550 27.61 12.43 -33.95
C PRO A 550 27.14 10.98 -34.16
N ASP A 551 27.82 10.04 -33.50
CA ASP A 551 27.31 8.70 -33.29
C ASP A 551 26.24 8.68 -32.18
N ARG A 552 25.71 7.49 -31.86
CA ARG A 552 24.67 7.30 -30.84
C ARG A 552 25.06 7.91 -29.50
N GLU A 553 26.25 7.59 -28.99
CA GLU A 553 26.67 8.02 -27.67
C GLU A 553 26.89 9.53 -27.62
N ALA A 554 27.58 10.09 -28.61
CA ALA A 554 27.80 11.53 -28.70
C ALA A 554 26.47 12.30 -28.84
N ALA A 555 25.51 11.78 -29.62
CA ALA A 555 24.20 12.38 -29.79
C ALA A 555 23.39 12.35 -28.47
N LEU A 556 23.37 11.22 -27.77
CA LEU A 556 22.67 11.05 -26.49
C LEU A 556 23.25 11.97 -25.41
N ARG A 557 24.59 12.04 -25.30
CA ARG A 557 25.25 12.96 -24.36
C ARG A 557 25.01 14.42 -24.74
N GLY A 558 24.97 14.75 -26.03
CA GLY A 558 24.71 16.11 -26.51
C GLY A 558 23.26 16.58 -26.31
N MET A 559 22.27 15.68 -26.31
CA MET A 559 20.86 16.06 -26.21
C MET A 559 20.53 16.70 -24.84
N PRO A 560 20.04 17.95 -24.79
CA PRO A 560 19.75 18.64 -23.55
C PRO A 560 18.61 17.98 -22.77
N ALA A 561 18.75 17.87 -21.45
CA ALA A 561 17.79 17.20 -20.57
C ALA A 561 16.38 17.82 -20.56
N ASP A 562 16.28 19.13 -20.82
CA ASP A 562 15.01 19.86 -20.88
C ASP A 562 14.47 20.04 -22.31
N LEU A 563 15.08 19.37 -23.28
CA LEU A 563 14.72 19.40 -24.71
C LEU A 563 14.61 20.83 -25.26
N SER A 564 15.39 21.75 -24.67
CA SER A 564 15.45 23.16 -25.05
C SER A 564 16.77 23.45 -25.74
N PHE A 565 16.68 23.89 -26.99
CA PHE A 565 17.79 24.16 -27.88
C PHE A 565 17.92 25.67 -28.11
N ARG A 566 19.16 26.16 -28.26
CA ARG A 566 19.42 27.56 -28.60
C ARG A 566 19.16 27.81 -30.08
N ALA A 567 18.41 28.85 -30.39
CA ALA A 567 18.27 29.36 -31.74
C ALA A 567 19.66 29.73 -32.31
N GLY A 568 19.86 29.53 -33.60
CA GLY A 568 21.16 29.77 -34.25
C GLY A 568 22.18 28.64 -34.09
N THR A 569 21.86 27.56 -33.35
CA THR A 569 22.75 26.39 -33.22
C THR A 569 22.30 25.26 -34.16
N PRO A 570 23.16 24.71 -35.03
CA PRO A 570 22.81 23.58 -35.88
C PRO A 570 22.47 22.35 -35.04
N LEU A 571 21.51 21.54 -35.51
CA LEU A 571 21.05 20.34 -34.83
C LEU A 571 21.38 19.09 -35.65
N ALA A 572 21.95 18.08 -35.02
CA ALA A 572 22.04 16.74 -35.59
C ALA A 572 20.89 15.87 -35.08
N ALA A 573 20.13 15.28 -36.00
CA ALA A 573 19.19 14.22 -35.71
C ALA A 573 19.84 12.86 -35.88
N TYR A 574 19.57 11.94 -34.94
CA TYR A 574 20.05 10.56 -34.95
C TYR A 574 18.89 9.59 -34.66
N VAL A 575 18.72 8.58 -35.51
CA VAL A 575 17.77 7.45 -35.36
C VAL A 575 18.41 6.18 -35.92
N GLU A 576 18.18 5.04 -35.29
CA GLU A 576 18.49 3.72 -35.83
C GLU A 576 17.24 3.08 -36.42
N VAL A 577 17.39 2.56 -37.63
CA VAL A 577 16.35 1.86 -38.39
C VAL A 577 16.67 0.38 -38.39
N TYR A 578 15.67 -0.44 -38.08
CA TYR A 578 15.82 -1.89 -38.00
C TYR A 578 14.85 -2.61 -38.92
N GLY A 579 15.18 -3.87 -39.25
CA GLY A 579 14.33 -4.76 -40.02
C GLY A 579 13.96 -4.29 -41.43
N LEU A 580 14.83 -3.51 -42.08
CA LEU A 580 14.67 -3.12 -43.48
C LEU A 580 14.73 -4.33 -44.42
N GLY A 581 13.87 -4.33 -45.43
CA GLY A 581 13.89 -5.31 -46.51
C GLY A 581 15.13 -5.20 -47.38
N LEU A 582 15.78 -6.35 -47.60
CA LEU A 582 16.94 -6.47 -48.47
C LEU A 582 16.53 -6.87 -49.88
N ASP A 583 17.14 -6.21 -50.86
CA ASP A 583 17.09 -6.62 -52.26
C ASP A 583 18.03 -7.81 -52.54
N PRO A 584 18.00 -8.41 -53.74
CA PRO A 584 18.89 -9.54 -54.09
C PRO A 584 20.39 -9.22 -54.04
N THR A 585 20.78 -7.95 -53.93
CA THR A 585 22.17 -7.49 -53.77
C THR A 585 22.53 -7.20 -52.31
N ASN A 586 21.69 -7.62 -51.37
CA ASN A 586 21.80 -7.33 -49.93
C ASN A 586 21.82 -5.82 -49.62
N ARG A 587 21.10 -5.01 -50.40
CA ARG A 587 20.93 -3.58 -50.10
C ARG A 587 19.49 -3.30 -49.69
N SER A 588 19.31 -2.43 -48.71
CA SER A 588 18.00 -1.89 -48.34
C SER A 588 17.79 -0.53 -49.00
N ARG A 589 16.54 -0.21 -49.34
CA ARG A 589 16.13 1.12 -49.81
C ARG A 589 14.96 1.60 -48.99
N TYR A 590 15.04 2.82 -48.50
CA TYR A 590 14.01 3.41 -47.68
C TYR A 590 13.87 4.90 -47.93
N GLN A 591 12.67 5.40 -47.67
CA GLN A 591 12.38 6.81 -47.65
C GLN A 591 12.31 7.27 -46.19
N VAL A 592 12.99 8.35 -45.86
CA VAL A 592 12.92 8.98 -44.54
C VAL A 592 12.36 10.39 -44.65
N ARG A 593 11.40 10.69 -43.78
CA ARG A 593 10.72 11.97 -43.70
C ARG A 593 10.81 12.53 -42.29
N TYR A 594 11.48 13.66 -42.16
CA TYR A 594 11.54 14.48 -40.95
C TYR A 594 10.47 15.56 -41.03
N SER A 595 9.68 15.73 -39.97
CA SER A 595 8.63 16.74 -39.89
C SER A 595 8.71 17.51 -38.58
N PHE A 596 8.88 18.82 -38.66
CA PHE A 596 8.87 19.75 -37.54
C PHE A 596 7.54 20.51 -37.53
N ALA A 597 6.57 19.99 -36.78
CA ALA A 597 5.23 20.56 -36.69
C ALA A 597 5.13 21.55 -35.50
N PRO A 598 4.79 22.83 -35.71
CA PRO A 598 4.67 23.79 -34.60
C PRO A 598 3.58 23.42 -33.59
N LEU A 599 3.94 23.40 -32.30
CA LEU A 599 3.01 23.20 -31.18
C LEU A 599 2.46 24.56 -30.71
N ARG A 600 1.16 24.82 -30.96
CA ARG A 600 0.50 26.08 -30.58
C ARG A 600 -0.33 25.97 -29.31
N SER A 601 -0.40 27.08 -28.57
CA SER A 601 -1.42 27.32 -27.53
C SER A 601 -2.83 27.29 -28.15
N THR A 602 -3.82 26.83 -27.38
CA THR A 602 -5.25 26.84 -27.76
C THR A 602 -5.73 28.21 -28.23
N PHE A 603 -5.20 29.29 -27.65
CA PHE A 603 -5.52 30.67 -28.02
C PHE A 603 -5.05 31.03 -29.44
N ALA A 604 -3.90 30.51 -29.89
CA ALA A 604 -3.34 30.77 -31.22
C ALA A 604 -3.95 29.91 -32.34
N ARG A 605 -4.81 28.92 -32.01
CA ARG A 605 -5.63 28.18 -32.99
C ARG A 605 -6.89 28.96 -33.38
N LEU A 606 -7.43 29.81 -32.50
CA LEU A 606 -8.63 30.61 -32.75
C LEU A 606 -8.41 31.78 -33.74
N PHE A 607 -7.17 32.23 -33.95
CA PHE A 607 -6.85 33.39 -34.82
C PHE A 607 -6.25 33.01 -36.20
N GLY A 608 -6.57 31.82 -36.73
CA GLY A 608 -6.70 31.60 -38.18
C GLY A 608 -5.45 31.54 -39.09
N GLY A 609 -4.22 31.78 -38.63
CA GLY A 609 -3.03 31.63 -39.52
C GLY A 609 -2.44 30.22 -39.46
N SER A 610 -2.39 29.42 -40.52
CA SER A 610 -1.75 28.09 -40.49
C SER A 610 -0.22 28.19 -40.66
N ALA A 611 0.56 27.93 -39.61
CA ALA A 611 2.01 27.76 -39.76
C ALA A 611 2.27 26.37 -40.36
N ARG A 612 2.97 26.32 -41.50
CA ARG A 612 3.29 25.07 -42.21
C ARG A 612 4.41 24.32 -41.47
N PRO A 613 4.35 22.98 -41.39
CA PRO A 613 5.46 22.18 -40.86
C PRO A 613 6.69 22.30 -41.77
N VAL A 614 7.88 22.29 -41.19
CA VAL A 614 9.14 22.15 -41.95
C VAL A 614 9.37 20.66 -42.18
N VAL A 615 9.52 20.25 -43.44
CA VAL A 615 9.65 18.84 -43.82
C VAL A 615 10.92 18.64 -44.63
N PHE A 616 11.68 17.61 -44.27
CA PHE A 616 12.82 17.12 -45.04
C PHE A 616 12.55 15.68 -45.43
N GLU A 617 12.76 15.34 -46.69
CA GLU A 617 12.44 14.01 -47.22
C GLU A 617 13.58 13.53 -48.11
N PHE A 618 14.03 12.30 -47.88
CA PHE A 618 15.17 11.73 -48.58
C PHE A 618 14.90 10.26 -48.91
N GLU A 619 15.37 9.82 -50.06
CA GLU A 619 15.57 8.40 -50.34
C GLU A 619 17.00 8.00 -49.98
N ARG A 620 17.13 6.86 -49.32
CA ARG A 620 18.37 6.34 -48.76
C ARG A 620 18.56 4.89 -49.16
N ALA A 621 19.82 4.44 -49.16
CA ALA A 621 20.17 3.05 -49.33
C ALA A 621 21.22 2.63 -48.30
N ALA A 622 21.08 1.45 -47.72
CA ALA A 622 22.05 0.88 -46.78
C ALA A 622 22.44 -0.55 -47.18
N GLN A 623 23.54 -1.05 -46.62
CA GLN A 623 24.13 -2.36 -46.97
C GLN A 623 23.58 -3.52 -46.12
N PHE A 624 22.73 -3.23 -45.15
CA PHE A 624 22.18 -4.21 -44.23
C PHE A 624 20.69 -3.93 -43.97
N SER A 625 20.04 -4.83 -43.23
CA SER A 625 18.66 -4.65 -42.75
C SER A 625 18.57 -3.62 -41.62
N THR A 626 19.70 -3.07 -41.17
CA THR A 626 19.80 -1.99 -40.22
C THR A 626 20.52 -0.79 -40.84
N ALA A 627 20.13 0.41 -40.42
CA ALA A 627 20.74 1.66 -40.87
C ALA A 627 20.80 2.68 -39.73
N GLN A 628 21.86 3.48 -39.70
CA GLN A 628 21.96 4.65 -38.82
C GLN A 628 21.60 5.89 -39.64
N GLU A 629 20.43 6.45 -39.40
CA GLU A 629 19.98 7.65 -40.11
C GLU A 629 20.39 8.91 -39.34
N ARG A 630 21.03 9.84 -40.07
CA ARG A 630 21.56 11.08 -39.53
C ARG A 630 21.25 12.26 -40.43
N LEU A 631 20.81 13.37 -39.85
CA LEU A 631 20.51 14.62 -40.57
C LEU A 631 21.05 15.82 -39.81
N VAL A 632 21.79 16.71 -40.50
CA VAL A 632 22.09 18.05 -40.00
C VAL A 632 20.96 18.99 -40.40
N ILE A 633 20.47 19.76 -39.44
CA ILE A 633 19.47 20.78 -39.65
C ILE A 633 20.12 22.13 -39.37
N GLU A 634 20.29 22.90 -40.45
CA GLU A 634 20.86 24.24 -40.37
C GLU A 634 19.93 25.20 -39.61
N PRO A 635 20.48 26.15 -38.84
CA PRO A 635 19.68 27.02 -37.97
C PRO A 635 18.64 27.87 -38.70
N ASP A 636 18.93 28.23 -39.96
CA ASP A 636 18.04 29.04 -40.80
C ASP A 636 16.75 28.30 -41.20
N LYS A 637 16.73 26.97 -41.08
CA LYS A 637 15.58 26.13 -41.43
C LYS A 637 14.55 26.00 -40.31
N LEU A 638 14.91 26.29 -39.07
CA LEU A 638 14.04 26.12 -37.90
C LEU A 638 13.96 27.41 -37.07
N PRO A 639 12.91 28.22 -37.28
CA PRO A 639 12.65 29.39 -36.45
C PRO A 639 12.49 29.04 -34.95
N PRO A 640 12.67 30.01 -34.04
CA PRO A 640 12.35 29.83 -32.63
C PRO A 640 10.88 29.44 -32.42
N GLY A 641 10.63 28.47 -31.54
CA GLY A 641 9.29 27.93 -31.32
C GLY A 641 9.26 26.58 -30.63
N ARG A 642 8.05 26.07 -30.36
CA ARG A 642 7.85 24.70 -29.88
C ARG A 642 7.47 23.82 -31.06
N TYR A 643 8.07 22.65 -31.15
CA TYR A 643 7.88 21.73 -32.27
C TYR A 643 7.63 20.32 -31.78
N ARG A 644 6.74 19.61 -32.45
CA ARG A 644 6.73 18.15 -32.47
C ARG A 644 7.57 17.72 -33.67
N VAL A 645 8.70 17.08 -33.39
CA VAL A 645 9.59 16.51 -34.39
C VAL A 645 9.20 15.07 -34.60
N THR A 646 8.96 14.66 -35.84
CA THR A 646 8.62 13.29 -36.20
C THR A 646 9.54 12.80 -37.29
N VAL A 647 10.13 11.61 -37.11
CA VAL A 647 10.84 10.89 -38.16
C VAL A 647 9.97 9.72 -38.57
N ALA A 648 9.60 9.66 -39.84
CA ALA A 648 8.91 8.53 -40.44
C ALA A 648 9.82 7.85 -41.45
N VAL A 649 9.91 6.52 -41.41
CA VAL A 649 10.67 5.72 -42.37
C VAL A 649 9.72 4.79 -43.08
N THR A 650 9.83 4.71 -44.41
CA THR A 650 9.05 3.82 -45.26
C THR A 650 10.01 2.87 -46.00
N ASP A 651 9.83 1.56 -45.82
CA ASP A 651 10.58 0.54 -46.55
C ASP A 651 10.11 0.46 -48.01
N LEU A 652 10.99 0.85 -48.95
CA LEU A 652 10.71 0.87 -50.38
C LEU A 652 10.91 -0.51 -51.04
N THR A 653 11.63 -1.43 -50.39
CA THR A 653 11.84 -2.79 -50.87
C THR A 653 10.60 -3.66 -50.64
N ARG A 654 9.96 -3.52 -49.48
CA ARG A 654 8.74 -4.28 -49.11
C ARG A 654 7.43 -3.56 -49.39
N ASN A 655 7.50 -2.28 -49.76
CA ASN A 655 6.42 -1.46 -50.31
C ASN A 655 5.12 -1.52 -49.48
N VAL A 656 5.10 -0.91 -48.27
CA VAL A 656 3.92 -0.30 -47.56
C VAL A 656 4.08 -0.13 -46.02
N LYS A 657 5.11 -0.64 -45.34
CA LYS A 657 5.27 -0.38 -43.88
C LYS A 657 5.99 0.96 -43.62
N SER A 658 5.29 1.91 -42.99
CA SER A 658 5.87 3.15 -42.47
C SER A 658 5.86 3.14 -40.95
N GLU A 659 7.02 3.29 -40.33
CA GLU A 659 7.16 3.46 -38.88
C GLU A 659 7.53 4.90 -38.55
N SER A 660 7.12 5.38 -37.37
CA SER A 660 7.45 6.74 -36.97
C SER A 660 7.75 6.90 -35.48
N VAL A 661 8.67 7.80 -35.17
CA VAL A 661 9.03 8.20 -33.81
C VAL A 661 8.95 9.71 -33.68
N ALA A 662 8.56 10.21 -32.50
CA ALA A 662 8.38 11.64 -32.28
C ALA A 662 8.93 12.14 -30.94
N LEU A 663 9.34 13.40 -30.93
CA LEU A 663 9.86 14.12 -29.76
C LEU A 663 9.38 15.57 -29.79
N ASP A 664 8.91 16.08 -28.64
CA ASP A 664 8.53 17.49 -28.51
C ASP A 664 9.72 18.31 -27.98
N ILE A 665 10.08 19.38 -28.69
CA ILE A 665 11.24 20.24 -28.36
C ILE A 665 10.86 21.72 -28.31
N THR A 666 11.74 22.53 -27.71
CA THR A 666 11.67 23.99 -27.77
C THR A 666 12.97 24.56 -28.34
N ILE A 667 12.87 25.47 -29.30
CA ILE A 667 13.98 26.27 -29.82
C ILE A 667 13.80 27.70 -29.31
N ARG A 668 14.81 28.27 -28.63
CA ARG A 668 14.74 29.59 -27.98
C ARG A 668 15.81 30.54 -28.44
#